data_AF-A0A1M5XA83-F1
#
_entry.id   AF-A0A1M5XA83-F1
#
_cell.length_a   1.000
_cell.length_b   1.000
_cell.length_c   1.000
_cell.angle_alpha   90.00
_cell.angle_beta   90.00
_cell.angle_gamma   90.00
#
_symmetry.space_group_name_H-M   'P 1'
#
loop_
_entity.id
_entity.type
_entity.pdbx_description
1 polymer ?
#
loop_
_entity_poly.entity_id
_entity_poly.type
_entity_poly.pdbx_seq_one_letter_code
_entity_poly.pdbx_strand_id
1 'polypeptide(L)'
;MIIKGRKYFVWPLVMIFLLTQVFITPVIALSAEVGSGAGTAKDRIAGVDRYKTAVAVAQKGWETSDYAVLARGDDFADALCAAPLAQKYGGPILLTQPKQLNADTLTELKRLGVKHLFIAGGSGAIAQSVEDTLQANGIATIERLYGYDRYETSVKIAQKIGTTSKVVLAPGNDFPDALSISGIAAKLGMPILLTAKDSLPASVGNYFRTNSITQTYVVGGTAVISDEVANGVPAPSRLAGIDRYATNVAILQSFASELNFDNIYVATGINFADALSGAVLAAKSSSPLVLIDKTMPTGTANYLQTKLKLSSKVFGLGGSSVVPSAVLTGIVNAKEQIPVEEKYSTAGTYGPETGSKTIQGSVIISARDVTLKNTIIEGDLLLGGSIGDGNVTLRDVTVKGKTIINGGGPNSIIMYNFNGQTVVVDVPDGGNVRLLAQGSTSLAGVSMESDGILEESGTSGNGFVNVAIPEGVQVTFIGAFAQVNVEASGASINLPTGSSITTLNANAASNITGQGQITAANVKTDGVTIERTPTNTTTVASGLTAMVGGTLVTGTNNSTPSGGGGGGGGGGSSQISVTAIGSITGTAQVGVELTAGALTPSAATVGYQWTICDTIDGTYTDISGATVSKYTPVGGDVDKFIKVVATGIGSYSGTVTSVATSAVELNDTAKVAADKTALVDANLKGANADLSNITGALTNPLPATGSV
;
A
#
# COMPACT_ATOMS: atom_id res chain seq x y z
N MET A 1 71.45 12.09 -74.61
CA MET A 1 70.80 11.81 -75.90
C MET A 1 69.34 11.46 -75.60
N ILE A 2 68.38 12.21 -76.19
CA ILE A 2 66.90 12.08 -76.11
C ILE A 2 66.29 12.48 -74.73
N ILE A 3 66.03 13.77 -74.44
CA ILE A 3 64.88 14.66 -74.76
C ILE A 3 63.66 14.54 -73.80
N LYS A 4 63.43 15.64 -73.04
CA LYS A 4 62.17 16.26 -72.51
C LYS A 4 61.21 15.42 -71.65
N GLY A 5 60.55 15.90 -70.59
CA GLY A 5 60.43 17.22 -69.96
C GLY A 5 59.27 17.25 -68.94
N ARG A 6 59.50 17.91 -67.79
CA ARG A 6 58.60 18.65 -66.83
C ARG A 6 57.12 18.22 -66.66
N LYS A 7 56.69 17.74 -65.48
CA LYS A 7 56.19 18.43 -64.25
C LYS A 7 54.77 19.01 -64.34
N TYR A 8 53.83 18.55 -63.49
CA TYR A 8 52.88 19.26 -62.59
C TYR A 8 52.25 18.21 -61.61
N PHE A 9 52.44 18.26 -60.27
CA PHE A 9 51.54 18.83 -59.22
C PHE A 9 50.05 18.57 -59.54
N VAL A 10 49.21 17.89 -58.75
CA VAL A 10 48.86 17.97 -57.30
C VAL A 10 48.23 16.63 -56.84
N TRP A 11 48.38 16.28 -55.56
CA TRP A 11 47.90 15.07 -54.88
C TRP A 11 46.36 15.04 -54.59
N PRO A 12 45.78 13.87 -54.29
CA PRO A 12 44.40 13.51 -54.65
C PRO A 12 43.33 13.66 -53.57
N LEU A 13 42.08 13.69 -54.05
CA LEU A 13 40.82 13.50 -53.35
C LEU A 13 40.59 12.03 -52.93
N VAL A 14 40.01 11.88 -51.74
CA VAL A 14 38.89 10.98 -51.36
C VAL A 14 39.08 9.47 -51.49
N MET A 15 39.37 8.83 -50.36
CA MET A 15 38.72 7.58 -49.94
C MET A 15 39.02 7.32 -48.46
N ILE A 16 37.99 7.43 -47.60
CA ILE A 16 37.74 6.67 -46.35
C ILE A 16 36.49 7.31 -45.72
N PHE A 17 35.37 6.59 -45.77
CA PHE A 17 34.12 6.97 -45.11
C PHE A 17 33.68 5.76 -44.28
N LEU A 18 34.04 5.76 -42.99
CA LEU A 18 33.42 4.91 -41.96
C LEU A 18 33.65 5.56 -40.59
N LEU A 19 32.56 5.61 -39.80
CA LEU A 19 32.51 5.87 -38.35
C LEU A 19 32.74 7.32 -37.90
N THR A 20 31.65 8.04 -37.64
CA THR A 20 31.12 8.37 -36.29
C THR A 20 30.06 9.46 -36.44
N GLN A 21 28.78 9.08 -36.47
CA GLN A 21 27.66 10.00 -36.21
C GLN A 21 27.15 9.65 -34.82
N VAL A 22 27.61 10.41 -33.84
CA VAL A 22 27.07 10.42 -32.47
C VAL A 22 25.69 11.07 -32.57
N PHE A 23 24.64 10.26 -32.53
CA PHE A 23 23.29 10.75 -32.26
C PHE A 23 23.24 11.22 -30.81
N ILE A 24 23.39 12.53 -30.58
CA ILE A 24 23.05 13.15 -29.30
C ILE A 24 21.53 13.30 -29.29
N THR A 25 20.82 12.34 -28.71
CA THR A 25 19.43 12.54 -28.31
C THR A 25 19.40 13.54 -27.14
N PRO A 26 18.56 14.58 -27.16
CA PRO A 26 18.39 15.41 -25.97
C PRO A 26 17.75 14.55 -24.88
N VAL A 27 18.50 14.31 -23.81
CA VAL A 27 17.96 13.85 -22.53
C VAL A 27 17.12 15.01 -21.99
N ILE A 28 15.81 14.95 -22.20
CA ILE A 28 14.88 15.79 -21.48
C ILE A 28 14.90 15.27 -20.03
N ALA A 29 15.64 15.96 -19.16
CA ALA A 29 15.51 15.78 -17.73
C ALA A 29 14.11 16.29 -17.34
N LEU A 30 13.15 15.37 -17.26
CA LEU A 30 11.84 15.65 -16.69
C LEU A 30 12.04 15.76 -15.17
N SER A 31 12.19 17.00 -14.68
CA SER A 31 12.12 17.27 -13.25
C SER A 31 10.71 16.96 -12.78
N ALA A 32 10.52 15.77 -12.21
CA ALA A 32 9.33 15.47 -11.44
C ALA A 32 9.41 16.25 -10.13
N GLU A 33 8.52 17.23 -9.94
CA GLU A 33 8.26 17.77 -8.62
C GLU A 33 7.76 16.63 -7.73
N VAL A 34 8.57 16.26 -6.73
CA VAL A 34 8.17 15.30 -5.71
C VAL A 34 7.15 16.01 -4.83
N GLY A 35 5.87 15.83 -5.15
CA GLY A 35 4.79 16.10 -4.22
C GLY A 35 4.98 15.20 -3.00
N SER A 36 5.44 15.79 -1.90
CA SER A 36 5.55 15.13 -0.60
C SER A 36 4.17 14.94 0.03
N GLY A 37 3.38 14.05 -0.54
CA GLY A 37 2.20 13.51 0.11
C GLY A 37 2.65 12.35 1.00
N ALA A 38 2.70 12.55 2.32
CA ALA A 38 2.86 11.47 3.29
C ALA A 38 1.56 10.65 3.44
N GLY A 39 0.88 10.37 2.33
CA GLY A 39 -0.13 9.33 2.25
C GLY A 39 0.57 8.01 1.99
N THR A 40 0.30 6.99 2.80
CA THR A 40 0.71 5.62 2.47
C THR A 40 0.11 5.24 1.12
N ALA A 41 0.93 5.17 0.06
CA ALA A 41 0.50 4.72 -1.26
C ALA A 41 -0.24 3.37 -1.11
N LYS A 42 -1.49 3.29 -1.55
CA LYS A 42 -2.41 2.19 -1.19
C LYS A 42 -2.08 0.85 -1.81
N ASP A 43 -1.33 0.87 -2.90
CA ASP A 43 -0.68 -0.28 -3.53
C ASP A 43 0.53 -0.77 -2.72
N ARG A 44 0.63 -0.42 -1.44
CA ARG A 44 1.76 -0.72 -0.59
C ARG A 44 1.32 -1.30 0.73
N ILE A 45 1.87 -2.45 1.05
CA ILE A 45 1.71 -3.11 2.34
C ILE A 45 3.04 -2.93 3.07
N ALA A 46 3.11 -1.95 3.95
CA ALA A 46 4.35 -1.55 4.59
C ALA A 46 4.13 -0.94 5.97
N GLY A 47 5.14 -1.08 6.82
CA GLY A 47 5.33 -0.28 8.02
C GLY A 47 6.58 0.57 7.93
N VAL A 48 6.85 1.36 8.98
CA VAL A 48 8.10 2.14 9.09
C VAL A 48 9.34 1.25 9.20
N ASP A 49 9.16 -0.01 9.57
CA ASP A 49 10.20 -1.03 9.59
C ASP A 49 9.65 -2.40 9.18
N ARG A 50 10.54 -3.40 9.12
CA ARG A 50 10.21 -4.79 8.74
C ARG A 50 9.20 -5.46 9.67
N TYR A 51 9.16 -5.08 10.95
CA TYR A 51 8.26 -5.68 11.93
C TYR A 51 6.84 -5.19 11.67
N LYS A 52 6.68 -3.88 11.48
CA LYS A 52 5.39 -3.28 11.10
C LYS A 52 4.96 -3.65 9.68
N THR A 53 5.89 -3.87 8.74
CA THR A 53 5.53 -4.45 7.44
C THR A 53 4.93 -5.85 7.60
N ALA A 54 5.54 -6.72 8.41
CA ALA A 54 4.98 -8.04 8.69
C ALA A 54 3.59 -7.96 9.34
N VAL A 55 3.38 -7.00 10.25
CA VAL A 55 2.06 -6.71 10.83
C VAL A 55 1.06 -6.24 9.75
N ALA A 56 1.46 -5.32 8.87
CA ALA A 56 0.60 -4.85 7.78
C ALA A 56 0.22 -5.99 6.82
N VAL A 57 1.16 -6.91 6.54
CA VAL A 57 0.89 -8.13 5.77
C VAL A 57 -0.12 -9.03 6.49
N ALA A 58 0.03 -9.21 7.81
CA ALA A 58 -0.90 -9.99 8.61
C ALA A 58 -2.32 -9.37 8.62
N GLN A 59 -2.42 -8.05 8.77
CA GLN A 59 -3.70 -7.34 8.71
C GLN A 59 -4.37 -7.44 7.34
N LYS A 60 -3.58 -7.35 6.26
CA LYS A 60 -4.11 -7.50 4.90
C LYS A 60 -4.63 -8.92 4.61
N GLY A 61 -3.98 -9.95 5.16
CA GLY A 61 -4.29 -11.34 4.86
C GLY A 61 -5.25 -12.02 5.83
N TRP A 62 -5.39 -11.52 7.06
CA TRP A 62 -6.09 -12.22 8.15
C TRP A 62 -6.85 -11.25 9.05
N GLU A 63 -8.17 -11.41 9.10
CA GLU A 63 -8.98 -10.77 10.14
C GLU A 63 -8.72 -11.41 11.50
N THR A 64 -8.67 -12.74 11.54
CA THR A 64 -8.30 -13.57 12.69
C THR A 64 -7.41 -14.74 12.26
N SER A 65 -6.67 -15.32 13.20
CA SER A 65 -5.99 -16.60 13.00
C SER A 65 -5.67 -17.27 14.32
N ASP A 66 -6.02 -18.55 14.45
CA ASP A 66 -5.64 -19.37 15.62
C ASP A 66 -4.14 -19.69 15.64
N TYR A 67 -3.44 -19.57 14.51
CA TYR A 67 -2.04 -19.94 14.33
C TYR A 67 -1.20 -18.76 13.83
N ALA A 68 0.05 -18.71 14.24
CA ALA A 68 1.06 -17.86 13.61
C ALA A 68 2.45 -18.51 13.67
N VAL A 69 3.36 -18.05 12.84
CA VAL A 69 4.78 -18.37 12.94
C VAL A 69 5.55 -17.11 13.34
N LEU A 70 6.37 -17.21 14.37
CA LEU A 70 7.29 -16.18 14.81
C LEU A 70 8.70 -16.50 14.32
N ALA A 71 9.31 -15.54 13.63
CA ALA A 71 10.70 -15.61 13.21
C ALA A 71 11.46 -14.35 13.65
N ARG A 72 12.78 -14.40 13.63
CA ARG A 72 13.59 -13.20 13.87
C ARG A 72 13.63 -12.34 12.62
N GLY A 73 13.61 -11.02 12.80
CA GLY A 73 13.57 -10.08 11.68
C GLY A 73 14.94 -9.70 11.12
N ASP A 74 16.02 -9.94 11.85
CA ASP A 74 17.38 -9.46 11.56
C ASP A 74 18.29 -10.48 10.86
N ASP A 75 17.92 -11.77 10.85
CA ASP A 75 18.57 -12.85 10.11
C ASP A 75 17.52 -13.77 9.48
N PHE A 76 17.87 -14.48 8.41
CA PHE A 76 16.92 -15.18 7.53
C PHE A 76 16.91 -16.70 7.70
N ALA A 77 18.01 -17.30 8.14
CA ALA A 77 18.30 -18.72 7.91
C ALA A 77 17.18 -19.67 8.38
N ASP A 78 16.71 -19.48 9.62
CA ASP A 78 15.66 -20.33 10.20
C ASP A 78 14.25 -20.02 9.67
N ALA A 79 14.07 -18.83 9.07
CA ALA A 79 12.78 -18.32 8.65
C ALA A 79 12.43 -18.66 7.19
N LEU A 80 13.42 -18.90 6.32
CA LEU A 80 13.20 -19.15 4.89
C LEU A 80 12.28 -20.34 4.58
N CYS A 81 12.20 -21.31 5.47
CA CYS A 81 11.36 -22.49 5.31
C CYS A 81 10.01 -22.38 6.04
N ALA A 82 9.69 -21.23 6.65
CA ALA A 82 8.49 -21.03 7.44
C ALA A 82 7.22 -20.83 6.62
N ALA A 83 7.30 -20.34 5.38
CA ALA A 83 6.10 -20.01 4.58
C ALA A 83 5.17 -21.22 4.35
N PRO A 84 5.67 -22.43 4.00
CA PRO A 84 4.80 -23.61 3.89
C PRO A 84 4.21 -24.06 5.22
N LEU A 85 4.91 -23.87 6.33
CA LEU A 85 4.36 -24.14 7.66
C LEU A 85 3.22 -23.18 8.00
N ALA A 86 3.45 -21.87 7.81
CA ALA A 86 2.46 -20.83 8.06
C ALA A 86 1.19 -21.06 7.23
N GLN A 87 1.35 -21.37 5.93
CA GLN A 87 0.24 -21.67 5.03
C GLN A 87 -0.52 -22.94 5.43
N LYS A 88 0.17 -24.01 5.85
CA LYS A 88 -0.46 -25.26 6.32
C LYS A 88 -1.44 -25.01 7.47
N TYR A 89 -1.07 -24.13 8.40
CA TYR A 89 -1.90 -23.81 9.57
C TYR A 89 -2.75 -22.54 9.38
N GLY A 90 -2.74 -21.94 8.19
CA GLY A 90 -3.55 -20.76 7.87
C GLY A 90 -3.16 -19.50 8.66
N GLY A 91 -1.91 -19.39 9.11
CA GLY A 91 -1.41 -18.28 9.92
C GLY A 91 -0.41 -17.37 9.18
N PRO A 92 -0.20 -16.12 9.65
CA PRO A 92 0.84 -15.24 9.13
C PRO A 92 2.22 -15.61 9.67
N ILE A 93 3.27 -15.04 9.04
CA ILE A 93 4.61 -14.94 9.63
C ILE A 93 4.75 -13.53 10.22
N LEU A 94 5.03 -13.46 11.52
CA LEU A 94 5.38 -12.23 12.22
C LEU A 94 6.85 -12.25 12.65
N LEU A 95 7.41 -11.07 12.86
CA LEU A 95 8.85 -10.89 13.09
C LEU A 95 9.14 -10.29 14.46
N THR A 96 10.26 -10.68 15.07
CA THR A 96 10.72 -10.09 16.33
C THR A 96 12.22 -9.85 16.34
N GLN A 97 12.69 -8.98 17.23
CA GLN A 97 14.12 -8.90 17.56
C GLN A 97 14.56 -10.21 18.27
N PRO A 98 15.83 -10.62 18.15
CA PRO A 98 16.30 -11.90 18.68
C PRO A 98 16.25 -12.00 20.21
N LYS A 99 16.32 -10.88 20.93
CA LYS A 99 16.38 -10.84 22.41
C LYS A 99 15.22 -10.11 23.07
N GLN A 100 14.34 -9.49 22.28
CA GLN A 100 13.25 -8.66 22.76
C GLN A 100 12.02 -8.91 21.87
N LEU A 101 10.87 -9.15 22.49
CA LEU A 101 9.62 -9.26 21.77
C LEU A 101 9.24 -7.90 21.17
N ASN A 102 8.99 -7.86 19.86
CA ASN A 102 8.47 -6.67 19.22
C ASN A 102 7.04 -6.37 19.70
N ALA A 103 6.79 -5.13 20.14
CA ALA A 103 5.50 -4.73 20.72
C ALA A 103 4.35 -4.72 19.69
N ASP A 104 4.61 -4.32 18.44
CA ASP A 104 3.61 -4.34 17.37
C ASP A 104 3.24 -5.79 17.01
N THR A 105 4.23 -6.69 17.01
CA THR A 105 3.99 -8.13 16.82
C THR A 105 3.15 -8.72 17.93
N LEU A 106 3.42 -8.38 19.19
CA LEU A 106 2.58 -8.83 20.30
C LEU A 106 1.13 -8.31 20.17
N THR A 107 0.97 -7.05 19.79
CA THR A 107 -0.34 -6.43 19.56
C THR A 107 -1.09 -7.16 18.45
N GLU A 108 -0.41 -7.47 17.35
CA GLU A 108 -1.01 -8.17 16.22
C GLU A 108 -1.36 -9.64 16.54
N LEU A 109 -0.51 -10.34 17.29
CA LEU A 109 -0.82 -11.70 17.78
C LEU A 109 -2.11 -11.71 18.62
N LYS A 110 -2.30 -10.69 19.46
CA LYS A 110 -3.53 -10.51 20.26
C LYS A 110 -4.72 -10.15 19.38
N ARG A 111 -4.56 -9.23 18.42
CA ARG A 111 -5.61 -8.83 17.46
C ARG A 111 -6.14 -10.03 16.67
N LEU A 112 -5.22 -10.88 16.20
CA LEU A 112 -5.55 -12.09 15.45
C LEU A 112 -6.21 -13.18 16.32
N GLY A 113 -6.03 -13.12 17.64
CA GLY A 113 -6.50 -14.15 18.56
C GLY A 113 -5.68 -15.44 18.50
N VAL A 114 -4.37 -15.34 18.27
CA VAL A 114 -3.48 -16.51 18.13
C VAL A 114 -3.48 -17.37 19.39
N LYS A 115 -3.72 -18.67 19.21
CA LYS A 115 -3.73 -19.68 20.28
C LYS A 115 -2.50 -20.58 20.24
N HIS A 116 -2.01 -20.83 19.03
CA HIS A 116 -0.88 -21.71 18.75
C HIS A 116 0.21 -20.95 17.98
N LEU A 117 1.38 -20.79 18.60
CA LEU A 117 2.51 -20.08 17.99
C LEU A 117 3.65 -21.04 17.71
N PHE A 118 4.10 -21.09 16.46
CA PHE A 118 5.35 -21.77 16.10
C PHE A 118 6.50 -20.77 16.17
N ILE A 119 7.57 -21.10 16.90
CA ILE A 119 8.81 -20.31 16.85
C ILE A 119 9.79 -21.01 15.90
N ALA A 120 10.20 -20.32 14.83
CA ALA A 120 11.22 -20.82 13.91
C ALA A 120 12.61 -20.40 14.40
N GLY A 121 13.42 -21.38 14.82
CA GLY A 121 14.78 -21.18 15.30
C GLY A 121 14.98 -21.41 16.80
N GLY A 122 16.21 -21.76 17.16
CA GLY A 122 16.59 -22.08 18.54
C GLY A 122 16.65 -20.86 19.45
N SER A 123 17.00 -21.08 20.73
CA SER A 123 17.13 -19.99 21.72
C SER A 123 18.26 -19.00 21.40
N GLY A 124 19.25 -19.39 20.58
CA GLY A 124 20.26 -18.48 20.04
C GLY A 124 19.73 -17.54 18.94
N ALA A 125 18.66 -17.94 18.25
CA ALA A 125 18.01 -17.13 17.22
C ALA A 125 16.91 -16.23 17.82
N ILE A 126 16.06 -16.80 18.67
CA ILE A 126 15.03 -16.09 19.43
C ILE A 126 15.15 -16.52 20.88
N ALA A 127 15.64 -15.63 21.74
CA ALA A 127 15.94 -15.90 23.14
C ALA A 127 14.74 -16.46 23.91
N GLN A 128 15.04 -17.27 24.93
CA GLN A 128 14.01 -17.81 25.83
C GLN A 128 13.17 -16.69 26.48
N SER A 129 13.78 -15.54 26.79
CA SER A 129 13.07 -14.38 27.34
C SER A 129 11.95 -13.84 26.45
N VAL A 130 12.05 -14.00 25.12
CA VAL A 130 10.98 -13.63 24.18
C VAL A 130 9.81 -14.59 24.32
N GLU A 131 10.09 -15.89 24.41
CA GLU A 131 9.09 -16.94 24.63
C GLU A 131 8.39 -16.80 25.98
N ASP A 132 9.15 -16.54 27.05
CA ASP A 132 8.60 -16.29 28.39
C ASP A 132 7.66 -15.06 28.39
N THR A 133 8.04 -14.00 27.65
CA THR A 133 7.21 -12.80 27.48
C THR A 133 5.90 -13.11 26.73
N LEU A 134 5.95 -13.97 25.70
CA LEU A 134 4.76 -14.40 24.96
C LEU A 134 3.79 -15.18 25.85
N GLN A 135 4.31 -16.12 26.65
CA GLN A 135 3.52 -16.91 27.60
C GLN A 135 2.88 -16.03 28.68
N ALA A 136 3.64 -15.09 29.25
CA ALA A 136 3.13 -14.12 30.22
C ALA A 136 2.02 -13.22 29.64
N ASN A 137 1.94 -13.10 28.31
CA ASN A 137 0.92 -12.34 27.61
C ASN A 137 -0.24 -13.19 27.05
N GLY A 138 -0.36 -14.44 27.49
CA GLY A 138 -1.53 -15.29 27.20
C GLY A 138 -1.42 -16.15 25.95
N ILE A 139 -0.26 -16.18 25.27
CA ILE A 139 0.00 -17.14 24.19
C ILE A 139 0.37 -18.48 24.82
N ALA A 140 -0.66 -19.30 25.08
CA ALA A 140 -0.52 -20.48 25.93
C ALA A 140 0.20 -21.66 25.26
N THR A 141 0.06 -21.82 23.94
CA THR A 141 0.67 -22.96 23.23
C THR A 141 1.76 -22.48 22.29
N ILE A 142 3.01 -22.65 22.70
CA ILE A 142 4.19 -22.32 21.90
C ILE A 142 4.95 -23.60 21.57
N GLU A 143 5.27 -23.79 20.29
CA GLU A 143 6.10 -24.89 19.82
C GLU A 143 7.31 -24.35 19.06
N ARG A 144 8.49 -24.54 19.64
CA ARG A 144 9.74 -24.11 19.02
C ARG A 144 10.27 -25.20 18.09
N LEU A 145 10.43 -24.86 16.81
CA LEU A 145 10.95 -25.72 15.76
C LEU A 145 12.39 -25.31 15.46
N TYR A 146 13.34 -26.13 15.91
CA TYR A 146 14.76 -25.81 15.80
C TYR A 146 15.65 -27.05 15.79
N GLY A 147 16.80 -26.92 15.13
CA GLY A 147 17.91 -27.85 15.23
C GLY A 147 19.19 -27.18 15.71
N TYR A 148 20.30 -27.90 15.63
CA TYR A 148 21.62 -27.34 15.95
C TYR A 148 22.01 -26.20 14.99
N ASP A 149 21.62 -26.31 13.74
CA ASP A 149 21.87 -25.32 12.69
C ASP A 149 20.63 -25.11 11.80
N ARG A 150 20.77 -24.21 10.82
CA ARG A 150 19.72 -23.87 9.85
C ARG A 150 19.23 -25.07 9.02
N TYR A 151 20.10 -26.06 8.78
CA TYR A 151 19.76 -27.22 7.98
C TYR A 151 18.87 -28.17 8.79
N GLU A 152 19.24 -28.43 10.04
CA GLU A 152 18.39 -29.20 10.96
C GLU A 152 17.07 -28.48 11.29
N THR A 153 17.09 -27.15 11.48
CA THR A 153 15.85 -26.36 11.65
C THR A 153 14.92 -26.54 10.45
N SER A 154 15.45 -26.51 9.21
CA SER A 154 14.64 -26.76 8.01
C SER A 154 13.99 -28.15 8.00
N VAL A 155 14.71 -29.17 8.49
CA VAL A 155 14.17 -30.53 8.63
C VAL A 155 13.07 -30.60 9.69
N LYS A 156 13.23 -29.91 10.84
CA LYS A 156 12.18 -29.85 11.88
C LYS A 156 10.91 -29.19 11.39
N ILE A 157 11.05 -28.09 10.64
CA ILE A 157 9.91 -27.41 10.02
C ILE A 157 9.26 -28.32 8.97
N ALA A 158 10.04 -29.00 8.13
CA ALA A 158 9.54 -29.97 7.16
C ALA A 158 8.76 -31.13 7.83
N GLN A 159 9.28 -31.68 8.92
CA GLN A 159 8.59 -32.71 9.71
C GLN A 159 7.25 -32.20 10.26
N LYS A 160 7.18 -30.93 10.70
CA LYS A 160 5.94 -30.32 11.18
C LYS A 160 4.93 -30.07 10.05
N ILE A 161 5.41 -29.76 8.85
CA ILE A 161 4.58 -29.68 7.63
C ILE A 161 4.02 -31.06 7.27
N GLY A 162 4.74 -32.15 7.55
CA GLY A 162 4.28 -33.53 7.37
C GLY A 162 4.66 -34.13 6.02
N THR A 163 4.06 -35.26 5.68
CA THR A 163 4.47 -36.06 4.51
C THR A 163 4.05 -35.42 3.20
N THR A 164 5.01 -35.36 2.26
CA THR A 164 4.82 -34.89 0.88
C THR A 164 5.68 -35.74 -0.06
N SER A 165 5.31 -35.81 -1.33
CA SER A 165 6.12 -36.40 -2.39
C SER A 165 7.00 -35.37 -3.12
N LYS A 166 6.78 -34.07 -2.90
CA LYS A 166 7.51 -32.98 -3.55
C LYS A 166 8.17 -32.08 -2.51
N VAL A 167 9.45 -31.78 -2.69
CA VAL A 167 10.21 -30.89 -1.80
C VAL A 167 11.03 -29.89 -2.59
N VAL A 168 11.35 -28.79 -1.93
CA VAL A 168 12.29 -27.78 -2.41
C VAL A 168 13.62 -27.97 -1.69
N LEU A 169 14.73 -27.90 -2.43
CA LEU A 169 16.09 -27.81 -1.90
C LEU A 169 16.67 -26.45 -2.28
N ALA A 170 17.06 -25.64 -1.30
CA ALA A 170 17.53 -24.27 -1.49
C ALA A 170 18.86 -24.03 -0.74
N PRO A 171 19.68 -23.04 -1.12
CA PRO A 171 20.90 -22.73 -0.39
C PRO A 171 20.57 -22.24 1.02
N GLY A 172 21.31 -22.72 2.02
CA GLY A 172 21.15 -22.25 3.41
C GLY A 172 21.94 -21.00 3.73
N ASN A 173 23.01 -20.71 2.98
CA ASN A 173 23.92 -19.57 3.23
C ASN A 173 23.54 -18.30 2.45
N ASP A 174 22.53 -18.37 1.59
CA ASP A 174 21.98 -17.25 0.83
C ASP A 174 20.44 -17.37 0.81
N PHE A 175 19.73 -16.27 0.57
CA PHE A 175 18.28 -16.21 0.74
C PHE A 175 17.43 -16.00 -0.53
N PRO A 176 17.87 -15.29 -1.59
CA PRO A 176 16.96 -14.88 -2.67
C PRO A 176 16.33 -16.05 -3.41
N ASP A 177 17.05 -17.16 -3.55
CA ASP A 177 16.57 -18.37 -4.22
C ASP A 177 15.47 -19.05 -3.40
N ALA A 178 15.69 -19.27 -2.10
CA ALA A 178 14.67 -19.82 -1.19
C ALA A 178 13.43 -18.90 -1.10
N LEU A 179 13.66 -17.60 -1.07
CA LEU A 179 12.60 -16.60 -1.01
C LEU A 179 11.73 -16.60 -2.28
N SER A 180 12.36 -16.74 -3.45
CA SER A 180 11.68 -16.74 -4.75
C SER A 180 10.66 -17.87 -4.91
N ILE A 181 10.92 -19.03 -4.30
CA ILE A 181 10.01 -20.18 -4.34
C ILE A 181 9.04 -20.22 -3.14
N SER A 182 9.24 -19.40 -2.11
CA SER A 182 8.53 -19.49 -0.83
C SER A 182 7.01 -19.46 -0.97
N GLY A 183 6.45 -18.54 -1.77
CA GLY A 183 5.00 -18.46 -1.98
C GLY A 183 4.42 -19.68 -2.71
N ILE A 184 5.13 -20.19 -3.72
CA ILE A 184 4.74 -21.40 -4.47
C ILE A 184 4.86 -22.65 -3.60
N ALA A 185 5.96 -22.78 -2.87
CA ALA A 185 6.19 -23.87 -1.92
C ALA A 185 5.08 -23.88 -0.85
N ALA A 186 4.69 -22.71 -0.36
CA ALA A 186 3.59 -22.56 0.58
C ALA A 186 2.25 -22.98 -0.03
N LYS A 187 1.91 -22.45 -1.21
CA LYS A 187 0.69 -22.81 -1.94
C LYS A 187 0.56 -24.33 -2.17
N LEU A 188 1.67 -24.97 -2.58
CA LEU A 188 1.70 -26.39 -2.95
C LEU A 188 2.03 -27.33 -1.78
N GLY A 189 2.17 -26.80 -0.57
CA GLY A 189 2.52 -27.60 0.62
C GLY A 189 3.89 -28.30 0.52
N MET A 190 4.83 -27.73 -0.25
CA MET A 190 6.18 -28.27 -0.40
C MET A 190 7.08 -27.74 0.72
N PRO A 191 7.66 -28.61 1.57
CA PRO A 191 8.70 -28.20 2.50
C PRO A 191 9.93 -27.68 1.76
N ILE A 192 10.56 -26.66 2.36
CA ILE A 192 11.83 -26.10 1.91
C ILE A 192 12.92 -26.65 2.84
N LEU A 193 13.81 -27.47 2.28
CA LEU A 193 15.01 -27.96 2.94
C LEU A 193 16.20 -27.11 2.50
N LEU A 194 17.09 -26.81 3.44
CA LEU A 194 18.30 -26.02 3.18
C LEU A 194 19.51 -26.93 2.98
N THR A 195 20.45 -26.53 2.13
CA THR A 195 21.72 -27.24 1.93
C THR A 195 22.92 -26.31 1.88
N ALA A 196 24.11 -26.82 2.18
CA ALA A 196 25.34 -26.15 1.82
C ALA A 196 25.63 -26.34 0.32
N LYS A 197 26.53 -25.51 -0.22
CA LYS A 197 26.85 -25.48 -1.66
C LYS A 197 27.35 -26.82 -2.20
N ASP A 198 28.35 -27.38 -1.53
CA ASP A 198 29.10 -28.55 -2.03
C ASP A 198 28.92 -29.79 -1.15
N SER A 199 28.01 -29.75 -0.17
CA SER A 199 27.77 -30.88 0.73
C SER A 199 26.32 -30.88 1.18
N LEU A 200 25.65 -32.04 1.04
CA LEU A 200 24.31 -32.25 1.56
C LEU A 200 24.40 -32.55 3.06
N PRO A 201 23.82 -31.72 3.95
CA PRO A 201 23.86 -31.97 5.39
C PRO A 201 23.25 -33.33 5.74
N ALA A 202 23.84 -34.04 6.70
CA ALA A 202 23.43 -35.38 7.06
C ALA A 202 21.95 -35.46 7.51
N SER A 203 21.46 -34.44 8.20
CA SER A 203 20.05 -34.29 8.62
C SER A 203 19.09 -34.23 7.43
N VAL A 204 19.47 -33.49 6.39
CA VAL A 204 18.71 -33.32 5.15
C VAL A 204 18.74 -34.60 4.31
N GLY A 205 19.93 -35.20 4.15
CA GLY A 205 20.06 -36.50 3.50
C GLY A 205 19.26 -37.60 4.20
N ASN A 206 19.18 -37.57 5.54
CA ASN A 206 18.33 -38.48 6.30
C ASN A 206 16.84 -38.25 6.01
N TYR A 207 16.40 -36.99 5.94
CA TYR A 207 15.03 -36.67 5.58
C TYR A 207 14.63 -37.28 4.22
N PHE A 208 15.50 -37.19 3.21
CA PHE A 208 15.24 -37.82 1.91
C PHE A 208 15.19 -39.35 1.97
N ARG A 209 15.99 -39.99 2.82
CA ARG A 209 15.99 -41.46 2.97
C ARG A 209 14.76 -42.00 3.70
N THR A 210 14.18 -41.22 4.62
CA THR A 210 13.04 -41.65 5.44
C THR A 210 11.68 -41.23 4.89
N ASN A 211 11.64 -40.44 3.83
CA ASN A 211 10.41 -39.94 3.21
C ASN A 211 10.35 -40.32 1.73
N SER A 212 9.17 -40.66 1.23
CA SER A 212 8.96 -41.06 -0.17
C SER A 212 8.89 -39.84 -1.09
N ILE A 213 10.03 -39.21 -1.34
CA ILE A 213 10.15 -38.05 -2.22
C ILE A 213 10.29 -38.52 -3.67
N THR A 214 9.38 -38.06 -4.54
CA THR A 214 9.36 -38.38 -5.98
C THR A 214 9.77 -37.19 -6.85
N GLN A 215 9.93 -36.00 -6.28
CA GLN A 215 10.40 -34.81 -6.98
C GLN A 215 11.12 -33.88 -6.02
N THR A 216 12.33 -33.46 -6.39
CA THR A 216 13.05 -32.39 -5.71
C THR A 216 13.23 -31.20 -6.64
N TYR A 217 12.75 -30.02 -6.24
CA TYR A 217 13.06 -28.77 -6.94
C TYR A 217 14.30 -28.16 -6.34
N VAL A 218 15.41 -28.17 -7.08
CA VAL A 218 16.68 -27.57 -6.65
C VAL A 218 16.69 -26.11 -7.09
N VAL A 219 16.57 -25.18 -6.15
CA VAL A 219 16.41 -23.77 -6.46
C VAL A 219 17.73 -23.04 -6.26
N GLY A 220 18.26 -22.47 -7.35
CA GLY A 220 19.57 -21.84 -7.40
C GLY A 220 20.54 -22.52 -8.38
N GLY A 221 21.46 -21.72 -8.91
CA GLY A 221 22.48 -22.18 -9.85
C GLY A 221 23.58 -23.02 -9.20
N THR A 222 24.49 -23.55 -10.02
CA THR A 222 25.66 -24.33 -9.55
C THR A 222 26.62 -23.53 -8.66
N ALA A 223 26.56 -22.20 -8.74
CA ALA A 223 27.29 -21.30 -7.86
C ALA A 223 26.87 -21.41 -6.38
N VAL A 224 25.62 -21.82 -6.09
CA VAL A 224 25.09 -21.90 -4.72
C VAL A 224 24.65 -23.30 -4.30
N ILE A 225 24.38 -24.20 -5.26
CA ILE A 225 24.15 -25.64 -5.03
C ILE A 225 24.83 -26.42 -6.16
N SER A 226 25.92 -27.12 -5.88
CA SER A 226 26.69 -27.88 -6.88
C SER A 226 25.85 -28.99 -7.53
N ASP A 227 26.31 -29.48 -8.68
CA ASP A 227 25.66 -30.62 -9.34
C ASP A 227 25.82 -31.92 -8.55
N GLU A 228 26.88 -32.05 -7.73
CA GLU A 228 27.03 -33.18 -6.81
C GLU A 228 25.89 -33.22 -5.79
N VAL A 229 25.59 -32.09 -5.14
CA VAL A 229 24.48 -32.00 -4.19
C VAL A 229 23.14 -32.23 -4.89
N ALA A 230 22.93 -31.63 -6.07
CA ALA A 230 21.69 -31.78 -6.83
C ALA A 230 21.46 -33.23 -7.30
N ASN A 231 22.50 -33.92 -7.76
CA ASN A 231 22.40 -35.32 -8.19
C ASN A 231 22.28 -36.30 -7.02
N GLY A 232 22.60 -35.86 -5.80
CA GLY A 232 22.49 -36.66 -4.57
C GLY A 232 21.07 -36.77 -3.99
N VAL A 233 20.08 -36.05 -4.55
CA VAL A 233 18.69 -36.05 -4.06
C VAL A 233 17.72 -36.71 -5.06
N PRO A 234 16.56 -37.23 -4.62
CA PRO A 234 15.61 -37.92 -5.50
C PRO A 234 15.01 -37.01 -6.57
N ALA A 235 15.08 -37.45 -7.84
CA ALA A 235 14.46 -36.79 -9.00
C ALA A 235 14.66 -35.25 -9.03
N PRO A 236 15.91 -34.76 -9.14
CA PRO A 236 16.18 -33.33 -9.08
C PRO A 236 15.72 -32.61 -10.36
N SER A 237 15.07 -31.46 -10.18
CA SER A 237 14.77 -30.48 -11.24
C SER A 237 15.31 -29.12 -10.81
N ARG A 238 16.35 -28.64 -11.49
CA ARG A 238 16.98 -27.36 -11.14
C ARG A 238 16.20 -26.18 -11.72
N LEU A 239 15.91 -25.18 -10.88
CA LEU A 239 15.30 -23.90 -11.25
C LEU A 239 16.29 -22.78 -10.90
N ALA A 240 16.86 -22.13 -11.91
CA ALA A 240 17.92 -21.14 -11.71
C ALA A 240 17.98 -20.13 -12.86
N GLY A 241 18.47 -18.93 -12.56
CA GLY A 241 18.87 -17.92 -13.52
C GLY A 241 20.30 -17.42 -13.26
N ILE A 242 20.75 -16.46 -14.09
CA ILE A 242 22.07 -15.83 -13.96
C ILE A 242 22.21 -14.97 -12.69
N ASP A 243 21.08 -14.52 -12.14
CA ASP A 243 20.97 -13.74 -10.92
C ASP A 243 19.66 -14.08 -10.19
N ARG A 244 19.44 -13.46 -9.02
CA ARG A 244 18.25 -13.69 -8.18
C ARG A 244 16.93 -13.36 -8.87
N TYR A 245 16.92 -12.39 -9.78
CA TYR A 245 15.72 -11.97 -10.48
C TYR A 245 15.39 -12.94 -11.62
N ALA A 246 16.41 -13.39 -12.34
CA ALA A 246 16.28 -14.45 -13.34
C ALA A 246 15.88 -15.79 -12.71
N THR A 247 16.40 -16.14 -11.52
CA THR A 247 15.93 -17.32 -10.76
C THR A 247 14.45 -17.16 -10.38
N ASN A 248 14.04 -15.99 -9.87
CA ASN A 248 12.63 -15.71 -9.57
C ASN A 248 11.74 -15.90 -10.82
N VAL A 249 12.13 -15.37 -11.97
CA VAL A 249 11.40 -15.56 -13.23
C VAL A 249 11.35 -17.04 -13.65
N ALA A 250 12.46 -17.78 -13.58
CA ALA A 250 12.50 -19.21 -13.93
C ALA A 250 11.55 -20.05 -13.07
N ILE A 251 11.44 -19.71 -11.78
CA ILE A 251 10.49 -20.32 -10.85
C ILE A 251 9.05 -19.97 -11.26
N LEU A 252 8.74 -18.68 -11.41
CA LEU A 252 7.39 -18.24 -11.77
C LEU A 252 6.94 -18.83 -13.12
N GLN A 253 7.85 -18.98 -14.08
CA GLN A 253 7.60 -19.64 -15.36
C GLN A 253 7.26 -21.13 -15.18
N SER A 254 8.04 -21.85 -14.37
CA SER A 254 7.86 -23.29 -14.14
C SER A 254 6.52 -23.62 -13.46
N PHE A 255 6.00 -22.68 -12.68
CA PHE A 255 4.73 -22.82 -11.96
C PHE A 255 3.64 -21.88 -12.47
N ALA A 256 3.73 -21.41 -13.72
CA ALA A 256 2.81 -20.40 -14.24
C ALA A 256 1.33 -20.84 -14.23
N SER A 257 1.04 -22.14 -14.37
CA SER A 257 -0.33 -22.70 -14.25
C SER A 257 -0.87 -22.69 -12.83
N GLU A 258 0.02 -22.58 -11.85
CA GLU A 258 -0.32 -22.51 -10.43
C GLU A 258 -0.52 -21.07 -9.94
N LEU A 259 -0.30 -20.07 -10.80
CA LEU A 259 -0.30 -18.67 -10.39
C LEU A 259 -1.48 -17.91 -11.00
N ASN A 260 -2.16 -17.12 -10.16
CA ASN A 260 -3.14 -16.14 -10.56
C ASN A 260 -2.52 -14.73 -10.54
N PHE A 261 -2.47 -14.11 -11.72
CA PHE A 261 -1.93 -12.76 -11.94
C PHE A 261 -2.96 -11.65 -11.71
N ASP A 262 -4.11 -11.94 -11.08
CA ASP A 262 -5.06 -10.91 -10.66
C ASP A 262 -4.45 -9.99 -9.60
N ASN A 263 -3.63 -10.52 -8.68
CA ASN A 263 -2.79 -9.74 -7.78
C ASN A 263 -1.32 -10.09 -8.04
N ILE A 264 -0.44 -9.10 -7.99
CA ILE A 264 1.01 -9.27 -8.14
C ILE A 264 1.69 -8.64 -6.94
N TYR A 265 2.37 -9.44 -6.12
CA TYR A 265 3.14 -8.92 -4.99
C TYR A 265 4.58 -8.69 -5.42
N VAL A 266 5.11 -7.50 -5.13
CA VAL A 266 6.42 -7.03 -5.53
C VAL A 266 7.24 -6.76 -4.28
N ALA A 267 8.39 -7.40 -4.14
CA ALA A 267 9.29 -7.17 -3.02
C ALA A 267 10.72 -6.97 -3.52
N THR A 268 11.55 -6.32 -2.71
CA THR A 268 12.97 -6.21 -3.05
C THR A 268 13.65 -7.57 -2.94
N GLY A 269 14.56 -7.86 -3.87
CA GLY A 269 15.46 -9.00 -3.80
C GLY A 269 16.72 -8.72 -2.99
N ILE A 270 16.92 -7.49 -2.49
CA ILE A 270 18.15 -7.06 -1.77
C ILE A 270 18.08 -7.41 -0.27
N ASN A 271 16.89 -7.40 0.31
CA ASN A 271 16.61 -7.83 1.68
C ASN A 271 15.57 -8.97 1.68
N PHE A 272 15.22 -9.52 2.84
CA PHE A 272 14.38 -10.72 2.91
C PHE A 272 13.06 -10.56 3.68
N ALA A 273 13.00 -9.65 4.65
CA ALA A 273 11.94 -9.67 5.67
C ALA A 273 10.54 -9.41 5.11
N ASP A 274 10.41 -8.38 4.26
CA ASP A 274 9.11 -7.99 3.69
C ASP A 274 8.57 -9.10 2.77
N ALA A 275 9.42 -9.62 1.89
CA ALA A 275 9.12 -10.73 1.01
C ALA A 275 8.79 -12.03 1.77
N LEU A 276 9.48 -12.31 2.88
CA LEU A 276 9.25 -13.49 3.71
C LEU A 276 7.83 -13.47 4.28
N SER A 277 7.43 -12.35 4.91
CA SER A 277 6.07 -12.20 5.41
C SER A 277 5.05 -12.23 4.27
N GLY A 278 5.32 -11.52 3.18
CA GLY A 278 4.42 -11.41 2.04
C GLY A 278 4.28 -12.68 1.21
N ALA A 279 5.22 -13.63 1.29
CA ALA A 279 5.13 -14.90 0.59
C ALA A 279 3.89 -15.72 0.99
N VAL A 280 3.50 -15.67 2.26
CA VAL A 280 2.30 -16.37 2.75
C VAL A 280 1.03 -15.68 2.25
N LEU A 281 1.03 -14.34 2.24
CA LEU A 281 -0.07 -13.57 1.66
C LEU A 281 -0.23 -13.86 0.16
N ALA A 282 0.88 -13.89 -0.59
CA ALA A 282 0.88 -14.26 -2.00
C ALA A 282 0.37 -15.69 -2.21
N ALA A 283 0.78 -16.65 -1.37
CA ALA A 283 0.29 -18.03 -1.42
C ALA A 283 -1.24 -18.12 -1.23
N LYS A 284 -1.81 -17.32 -0.32
CA LYS A 284 -3.25 -17.30 -0.02
C LYS A 284 -4.10 -16.96 -1.24
N SER A 285 -3.66 -16.04 -2.09
CA SER A 285 -4.34 -15.68 -3.34
C SER A 285 -3.79 -16.38 -4.58
N SER A 286 -2.91 -17.37 -4.40
CA SER A 286 -2.16 -18.02 -5.48
C SER A 286 -1.41 -17.03 -6.38
N SER A 287 -0.99 -15.90 -5.83
CA SER A 287 -0.38 -14.80 -6.58
C SER A 287 1.14 -14.93 -6.68
N PRO A 288 1.75 -14.41 -7.76
CA PRO A 288 3.21 -14.34 -7.86
C PRO A 288 3.79 -13.39 -6.80
N LEU A 289 4.92 -13.81 -6.22
CA LEU A 289 5.86 -12.93 -5.52
C LEU A 289 7.03 -12.62 -6.46
N VAL A 290 7.09 -11.39 -6.92
CA VAL A 290 8.06 -10.88 -7.88
C VAL A 290 9.18 -10.16 -7.14
N LEU A 291 10.43 -10.53 -7.42
CA LEU A 291 11.59 -9.85 -6.86
C LEU A 291 12.11 -8.75 -7.79
N ILE A 292 12.40 -7.58 -7.23
CA ILE A 292 12.96 -6.42 -7.93
C ILE A 292 14.21 -5.88 -7.22
N ASP A 293 15.03 -5.12 -7.95
CA ASP A 293 16.10 -4.30 -7.36
C ASP A 293 15.51 -2.93 -6.93
N LYS A 294 16.30 -1.86 -6.85
CA LYS A 294 15.79 -0.49 -6.84
C LYS A 294 15.09 -0.12 -8.16
N THR A 295 15.31 -0.89 -9.22
CA THR A 295 14.63 -0.75 -10.51
C THR A 295 14.08 -2.10 -10.95
N MET A 296 13.15 -2.08 -11.91
CA MET A 296 12.61 -3.29 -12.50
C MET A 296 13.66 -3.98 -13.39
N PRO A 297 14.07 -5.23 -13.12
CA PRO A 297 14.94 -5.97 -14.02
C PRO A 297 14.23 -6.26 -15.35
N THR A 298 14.95 -6.13 -16.48
CA THR A 298 14.36 -6.29 -17.83
C THR A 298 13.71 -7.66 -18.03
N GLY A 299 14.35 -8.74 -17.58
CA GLY A 299 13.81 -10.10 -17.69
C GLY A 299 12.49 -10.27 -16.92
N THR A 300 12.39 -9.64 -15.74
CA THR A 300 11.18 -9.61 -14.91
C THR A 300 10.07 -8.82 -15.59
N ALA A 301 10.37 -7.62 -16.13
CA ALA A 301 9.40 -6.82 -16.88
C ALA A 301 8.84 -7.59 -18.08
N ASN A 302 9.72 -8.21 -18.87
CA ASN A 302 9.33 -8.99 -20.05
C ASN A 302 8.42 -10.17 -19.66
N TYR A 303 8.76 -10.88 -18.59
CA TYR A 303 7.91 -11.97 -18.10
C TYR A 303 6.53 -11.47 -17.67
N LEU A 304 6.48 -10.42 -16.84
CA LEU A 304 5.22 -9.84 -16.39
C LEU A 304 4.35 -9.34 -17.54
N GLN A 305 4.93 -8.74 -18.57
CA GLN A 305 4.19 -8.28 -19.75
C GLN A 305 3.38 -9.42 -20.41
N THR A 306 3.88 -10.66 -20.36
CA THR A 306 3.18 -11.85 -20.91
C THR A 306 2.05 -12.39 -20.02
N LYS A 307 1.93 -11.88 -18.79
CA LYS A 307 1.02 -12.40 -17.76
C LYS A 307 0.03 -11.37 -17.23
N LEU A 308 0.36 -10.08 -17.35
CA LEU A 308 -0.51 -8.98 -16.93
C LEU A 308 -1.86 -9.06 -17.62
N LYS A 309 -2.91 -8.79 -16.84
CA LYS A 309 -4.27 -8.55 -17.29
C LYS A 309 -4.55 -7.06 -17.11
N LEU A 310 -5.52 -6.52 -17.86
CA LEU A 310 -5.96 -5.12 -17.65
C LEU A 310 -6.43 -4.89 -16.20
N SER A 311 -7.00 -5.92 -15.57
CA SER A 311 -7.47 -5.92 -14.20
C SER A 311 -6.45 -6.33 -13.14
N SER A 312 -5.20 -6.64 -13.50
CA SER A 312 -4.16 -7.01 -12.53
C SER A 312 -3.91 -5.89 -11.53
N LYS A 313 -3.98 -6.17 -10.22
CA LYS A 313 -3.57 -5.27 -9.14
C LYS A 313 -2.11 -5.53 -8.75
N VAL A 314 -1.38 -4.49 -8.39
CA VAL A 314 0.05 -4.57 -8.07
C VAL A 314 0.27 -4.07 -6.66
N PHE A 315 0.93 -4.85 -5.81
CA PHE A 315 1.19 -4.52 -4.41
C PHE A 315 2.69 -4.54 -4.11
N GLY A 316 3.24 -3.42 -3.65
CA GLY A 316 4.58 -3.35 -3.07
C GLY A 316 4.60 -3.82 -1.62
N LEU A 317 5.48 -4.76 -1.32
CA LEU A 317 5.76 -5.22 0.04
C LEU A 317 6.96 -4.43 0.59
N GLY A 318 6.71 -3.59 1.59
CA GLY A 318 7.69 -2.68 2.17
C GLY A 318 7.61 -1.24 1.64
N GLY A 319 8.31 -0.34 2.35
CA GLY A 319 8.30 1.10 2.08
C GLY A 319 8.80 1.49 0.68
N SER A 320 8.57 2.75 0.27
CA SER A 320 9.02 3.26 -1.04
C SER A 320 10.54 3.28 -1.21
N SER A 321 11.32 3.24 -0.12
CA SER A 321 12.77 3.12 -0.17
C SER A 321 13.27 1.73 -0.56
N VAL A 322 12.47 0.68 -0.36
CA VAL A 322 12.79 -0.71 -0.70
C VAL A 322 12.09 -1.17 -1.97
N VAL A 323 10.83 -0.77 -2.17
CA VAL A 323 10.08 -0.99 -3.41
C VAL A 323 9.64 0.37 -3.97
N PRO A 324 10.44 1.02 -4.84
CA PRO A 324 10.12 2.35 -5.31
C PRO A 324 8.76 2.44 -6.00
N SER A 325 8.00 3.51 -5.74
CA SER A 325 6.70 3.74 -6.39
C SER A 325 6.80 3.70 -7.91
N ALA A 326 7.87 4.25 -8.48
CA ALA A 326 8.12 4.20 -9.92
C ALA A 326 8.17 2.76 -10.50
N VAL A 327 8.57 1.76 -9.70
CA VAL A 327 8.54 0.35 -10.11
C VAL A 327 7.09 -0.15 -10.17
N LEU A 328 6.27 0.15 -9.15
CA LEU A 328 4.86 -0.24 -9.12
C LEU A 328 4.08 0.43 -10.26
N THR A 329 4.23 1.76 -10.39
CA THR A 329 3.63 2.56 -11.46
C THR A 329 4.10 2.08 -12.84
N GLY A 330 5.37 1.68 -12.98
CA GLY A 330 5.89 1.07 -14.20
C GLY A 330 5.19 -0.24 -14.58
N ILE A 331 4.89 -1.12 -13.61
CA ILE A 331 4.14 -2.36 -13.85
C ILE A 331 2.69 -2.05 -14.22
N VAL A 332 2.05 -1.11 -13.54
CA VAL A 332 0.68 -0.69 -13.86
C VAL A 332 0.60 -0.10 -15.28
N ASN A 333 1.53 0.77 -15.65
CA ASN A 333 1.57 1.38 -16.98
C ASN A 333 1.90 0.36 -18.09
N ALA A 334 2.59 -0.74 -17.77
CA ALA A 334 2.83 -1.84 -18.71
C ALA A 334 1.54 -2.51 -19.21
N LYS A 335 0.42 -2.37 -18.47
CA LYS A 335 -0.91 -2.81 -18.94
C LYS A 335 -1.32 -2.14 -20.24
N GLU A 336 -0.87 -0.91 -20.50
CA GLU A 336 -1.18 -0.19 -21.74
C GLU A 336 -0.56 -0.85 -22.98
N GLN A 337 0.42 -1.74 -22.80
CA GLN A 337 1.07 -2.48 -23.89
C GLN A 337 0.41 -3.85 -24.14
N ILE A 338 -0.63 -4.21 -23.38
CA ILE A 338 -1.39 -5.44 -23.60
C ILE A 338 -2.10 -5.34 -24.96
N PRO A 339 -1.97 -6.36 -25.84
CA PRO A 339 -2.75 -6.42 -27.07
C PRO A 339 -4.24 -6.47 -26.76
N VAL A 340 -4.99 -5.54 -27.35
CA VAL A 340 -6.45 -5.39 -27.21
C VAL A 340 -7.07 -5.12 -28.58
N GLU A 341 -8.40 -5.18 -28.68
CA GLU A 341 -9.12 -4.99 -29.95
C GLU A 341 -8.91 -3.56 -30.48
N GLU A 342 -9.02 -2.55 -29.61
CA GLU A 342 -8.79 -1.16 -29.99
C GLU A 342 -8.01 -0.38 -28.92
N LYS A 343 -7.11 0.50 -29.39
CA LYS A 343 -6.34 1.40 -28.53
C LYS A 343 -6.46 2.85 -29.03
N TYR A 344 -6.80 3.74 -28.11
CA TYR A 344 -6.88 5.18 -28.35
C TYR A 344 -5.75 5.88 -27.60
N SER A 345 -4.63 6.07 -28.30
CA SER A 345 -3.38 6.65 -27.76
C SER A 345 -3.09 8.06 -28.29
N THR A 346 -4.07 8.69 -28.94
CA THR A 346 -4.00 10.07 -29.43
C THR A 346 -5.28 10.78 -29.03
N ALA A 347 -5.20 12.08 -28.74
CA ALA A 347 -6.38 12.90 -28.50
C ALA A 347 -7.32 12.90 -29.71
N GLY A 348 -8.63 12.94 -29.47
CA GLY A 348 -9.62 12.93 -30.55
C GLY A 348 -10.98 12.37 -30.14
N THR A 349 -11.92 12.41 -31.09
CA THR A 349 -13.24 11.79 -30.93
C THR A 349 -13.31 10.50 -31.75
N TYR A 350 -13.73 9.42 -31.10
CA TYR A 350 -13.79 8.07 -31.65
C TYR A 350 -15.19 7.49 -31.51
N GLY A 351 -15.58 6.64 -32.46
CA GLY A 351 -16.93 6.08 -32.54
C GLY A 351 -17.81 6.79 -33.58
N PRO A 352 -18.94 6.18 -33.98
CA PRO A 352 -19.77 6.70 -35.06
C PRO A 352 -20.55 7.95 -34.64
N GLU A 353 -20.90 8.80 -35.61
CA GLU A 353 -21.79 9.95 -35.36
C GLU A 353 -23.22 9.50 -35.00
N THR A 354 -23.69 8.40 -35.58
CA THR A 354 -25.03 7.83 -35.36
C THR A 354 -24.97 6.31 -35.23
N GLY A 355 -25.95 5.72 -34.56
CA GLY A 355 -25.97 4.29 -34.25
C GLY A 355 -24.96 3.92 -33.16
N SER A 356 -24.65 2.63 -33.01
CA SER A 356 -23.64 2.15 -32.05
C SER A 356 -22.68 1.18 -32.73
N LYS A 357 -21.38 1.34 -32.49
CA LYS A 357 -20.34 0.37 -32.86
C LYS A 357 -20.21 -0.67 -31.75
N THR A 358 -20.01 -1.95 -32.09
CA THR A 358 -19.65 -2.98 -31.11
C THR A 358 -18.20 -3.39 -31.31
N ILE A 359 -17.42 -3.34 -30.23
CA ILE A 359 -16.03 -3.81 -30.14
C ILE A 359 -16.07 -5.15 -29.39
N GLN A 360 -15.65 -6.23 -30.05
CA GLN A 360 -15.77 -7.60 -29.53
C GLN A 360 -14.79 -7.90 -28.38
N GLY A 361 -13.67 -7.19 -28.33
CA GLY A 361 -12.66 -7.36 -27.28
C GLY A 361 -12.55 -6.16 -26.35
N SER A 362 -11.46 -6.14 -25.59
CA SER A 362 -11.14 -5.06 -24.67
C SER A 362 -10.65 -3.81 -25.40
N VAL A 363 -10.69 -2.67 -24.71
CA VAL A 363 -10.26 -1.36 -25.20
C VAL A 363 -9.30 -0.71 -24.22
N ILE A 364 -8.29 -0.01 -24.74
CA ILE A 364 -7.39 0.83 -23.94
C ILE A 364 -7.49 2.29 -24.42
N ILE A 365 -7.72 3.22 -23.50
CA ILE A 365 -7.53 4.66 -23.70
C ILE A 365 -6.27 5.06 -22.93
N SER A 366 -5.28 5.61 -23.61
CA SER A 366 -3.99 5.98 -22.99
C SER A 366 -3.53 7.40 -23.37
N ALA A 367 -4.46 8.25 -23.79
CA ALA A 367 -4.20 9.64 -24.12
C ALA A 367 -5.24 10.56 -23.49
N ARG A 368 -4.79 11.78 -23.18
CA ARG A 368 -5.64 12.90 -22.79
C ARG A 368 -6.57 13.31 -23.93
N ASP A 369 -7.68 13.94 -23.56
CA ASP A 369 -8.65 14.58 -24.46
C ASP A 369 -9.24 13.61 -25.49
N VAL A 370 -9.45 12.36 -25.05
CA VAL A 370 -10.16 11.33 -25.81
C VAL A 370 -11.64 11.40 -25.49
N THR A 371 -12.46 11.48 -26.53
CA THR A 371 -13.91 11.23 -26.44
C THR A 371 -14.22 9.93 -27.16
N LEU A 372 -14.68 8.92 -26.44
CA LEU A 372 -15.26 7.72 -27.03
C LEU A 372 -16.78 7.85 -27.00
N LYS A 373 -17.43 7.74 -28.16
CA LYS A 373 -18.88 7.85 -28.26
C LYS A 373 -19.54 6.63 -28.91
N ASN A 374 -20.82 6.40 -28.61
CA ASN A 374 -21.70 5.49 -29.35
C ASN A 374 -21.09 4.09 -29.54
N THR A 375 -20.60 3.48 -28.45
CA THR A 375 -19.78 2.26 -28.51
C THR A 375 -20.20 1.25 -27.44
N ILE A 376 -20.36 -0.01 -27.83
CA ILE A 376 -20.51 -1.16 -26.95
C ILE A 376 -19.18 -1.90 -26.94
N ILE A 377 -18.61 -2.11 -25.76
CA ILE A 377 -17.38 -2.87 -25.53
C ILE A 377 -17.79 -4.18 -24.85
N GLU A 378 -17.61 -5.30 -25.53
CA GLU A 378 -17.90 -6.63 -24.97
C GLU A 378 -16.84 -7.05 -23.93
N GLY A 379 -15.60 -6.57 -24.07
CA GLY A 379 -14.51 -6.81 -23.12
C GLY A 379 -14.38 -5.76 -22.01
N ASP A 380 -13.17 -5.66 -21.47
CA ASP A 380 -12.79 -4.66 -20.46
C ASP A 380 -12.39 -3.32 -21.11
N LEU A 381 -12.57 -2.22 -20.40
CA LEU A 381 -12.07 -0.90 -20.76
C LEU A 381 -10.99 -0.47 -19.77
N LEU A 382 -9.78 -0.15 -20.23
CA LEU A 382 -8.73 0.47 -19.41
C LEU A 382 -8.58 1.96 -19.77
N LEU A 383 -8.67 2.83 -18.77
CA LEU A 383 -8.19 4.20 -18.83
C LEU A 383 -6.79 4.24 -18.19
N GLY A 384 -5.76 4.28 -19.03
CA GLY A 384 -4.35 4.09 -18.65
C GLY A 384 -3.73 5.27 -17.93
N GLY A 385 -2.67 5.01 -17.15
CA GLY A 385 -1.91 6.01 -16.40
C GLY A 385 -1.29 7.12 -17.27
N SER A 386 -1.00 6.84 -18.55
CA SER A 386 -0.50 7.83 -19.51
C SER A 386 -1.47 8.99 -19.78
N ILE A 387 -2.75 8.86 -19.38
CA ILE A 387 -3.70 9.98 -19.39
C ILE A 387 -3.22 11.12 -18.48
N GLY A 388 -2.54 10.80 -17.37
CA GLY A 388 -2.15 11.77 -16.34
C GLY A 388 -3.36 12.53 -15.81
N ASP A 389 -3.25 13.86 -15.67
CA ASP A 389 -4.37 14.73 -15.26
C ASP A 389 -5.35 15.06 -16.41
N GLY A 390 -5.18 14.44 -17.58
CA GLY A 390 -5.99 14.69 -18.77
C GLY A 390 -7.45 14.23 -18.65
N ASN A 391 -8.28 14.69 -19.60
CA ASN A 391 -9.70 14.35 -19.63
C ASN A 391 -9.98 13.16 -20.54
N VAL A 392 -10.97 12.35 -20.16
CA VAL A 392 -11.59 11.36 -21.05
C VAL A 392 -13.10 11.55 -20.95
N THR A 393 -13.79 11.52 -22.10
CA THR A 393 -15.25 11.55 -22.16
C THR A 393 -15.77 10.24 -22.74
N LEU A 394 -16.63 9.55 -22.00
CA LEU A 394 -17.35 8.36 -22.43
C LEU A 394 -18.82 8.76 -22.63
N ARG A 395 -19.27 8.79 -23.88
CA ARG A 395 -20.60 9.27 -24.26
C ARG A 395 -21.41 8.19 -24.96
N ASP A 396 -22.55 7.78 -24.42
CA ASP A 396 -23.35 6.70 -25.00
C ASP A 396 -22.51 5.41 -25.16
N VAL A 397 -21.70 5.10 -24.14
CA VAL A 397 -20.80 3.95 -24.11
C VAL A 397 -21.31 2.90 -23.14
N THR A 398 -21.35 1.65 -23.59
CA THR A 398 -21.65 0.48 -22.73
C THR A 398 -20.40 -0.39 -22.61
N VAL A 399 -20.01 -0.75 -21.39
CA VAL A 399 -18.93 -1.71 -21.12
C VAL A 399 -19.52 -2.94 -20.45
N LYS A 400 -19.42 -4.09 -21.11
CA LYS A 400 -19.90 -5.38 -20.57
C LYS A 400 -18.89 -5.99 -19.59
N GLY A 401 -17.59 -5.79 -19.80
CA GLY A 401 -16.56 -6.17 -18.84
C GLY A 401 -16.39 -5.15 -17.70
N LYS A 402 -15.16 -5.08 -17.17
CA LYS A 402 -14.76 -4.09 -16.16
C LYS A 402 -14.26 -2.82 -16.84
N THR A 403 -14.55 -1.68 -16.24
CA THR A 403 -13.83 -0.43 -16.54
C THR A 403 -12.79 -0.19 -15.46
N ILE A 404 -11.52 -0.20 -15.83
CA ILE A 404 -10.38 0.02 -14.94
C ILE A 404 -9.83 1.43 -15.19
N ILE A 405 -9.67 2.22 -14.13
CA ILE A 405 -9.20 3.59 -14.20
C ILE A 405 -7.88 3.68 -13.44
N ASN A 406 -6.77 3.72 -14.18
CA ASN A 406 -5.41 3.92 -13.66
C ASN A 406 -4.87 5.34 -13.92
N GLY A 407 -5.62 6.20 -14.63
CA GLY A 407 -5.25 7.60 -14.91
C GLY A 407 -6.46 8.53 -14.99
N GLY A 408 -6.21 9.83 -14.88
CA GLY A 408 -7.20 10.89 -14.76
C GLY A 408 -6.94 11.79 -13.55
N GLY A 409 -7.14 13.11 -13.71
CA GLY A 409 -7.01 14.09 -12.64
C GLY A 409 -8.34 14.46 -11.94
N PRO A 410 -8.32 15.46 -11.03
CA PRO A 410 -9.48 15.87 -10.23
C PRO A 410 -10.61 16.53 -11.03
N ASN A 411 -10.38 16.81 -12.32
CA ASN A 411 -11.39 17.33 -13.24
C ASN A 411 -11.69 16.38 -14.41
N SER A 412 -11.32 15.11 -14.30
CA SER A 412 -11.34 14.18 -15.42
C SER A 412 -12.56 13.24 -15.40
N ILE A 413 -12.53 12.27 -16.30
CA ILE A 413 -13.50 11.19 -16.58
C ILE A 413 -14.97 11.61 -16.54
N ILE A 414 -15.49 12.00 -17.70
CA ILE A 414 -16.88 12.39 -17.90
C ILE A 414 -17.64 11.20 -18.50
N MET A 415 -18.74 10.81 -17.86
CA MET A 415 -19.57 9.66 -18.22
C MET A 415 -21.01 10.12 -18.51
N TYR A 416 -21.32 10.30 -19.79
CA TYR A 416 -22.64 10.73 -20.27
C TYR A 416 -23.38 9.56 -20.91
N ASN A 417 -24.52 9.16 -20.36
CA ASN A 417 -25.26 7.95 -20.78
C ASN A 417 -24.38 6.68 -20.79
N PHE A 418 -23.47 6.57 -19.82
CA PHE A 418 -22.56 5.44 -19.69
C PHE A 418 -23.23 4.27 -18.97
N ASN A 419 -23.06 3.05 -19.48
CA ASN A 419 -23.57 1.84 -18.83
C ASN A 419 -22.40 0.90 -18.52
N GLY A 420 -22.09 0.73 -17.23
CA GLY A 420 -20.99 -0.12 -16.78
C GLY A 420 -21.40 -1.06 -15.65
N GLN A 421 -20.96 -2.33 -15.72
CA GLN A 421 -21.22 -3.29 -14.65
C GLN A 421 -20.32 -3.05 -13.43
N THR A 422 -19.01 -2.91 -13.66
CA THR A 422 -18.05 -2.70 -12.57
C THR A 422 -17.01 -1.68 -13.01
N VAL A 423 -16.82 -0.65 -12.19
CA VAL A 423 -15.76 0.34 -12.35
C VAL A 423 -14.78 0.19 -11.19
N VAL A 424 -13.49 0.09 -11.50
CA VAL A 424 -12.41 0.02 -10.50
C VAL A 424 -11.53 1.23 -10.70
N VAL A 425 -11.45 2.06 -9.66
CA VAL A 425 -10.62 3.26 -9.63
C VAL A 425 -9.38 2.94 -8.81
N ASP A 426 -8.25 2.83 -9.49
CA ASP A 426 -6.97 2.32 -8.97
C ASP A 426 -5.84 3.19 -9.52
N VAL A 427 -5.85 4.47 -9.16
CA VAL A 427 -4.86 5.44 -9.64
C VAL A 427 -3.61 5.35 -8.77
N PRO A 428 -2.43 5.04 -9.36
CA PRO A 428 -1.18 4.89 -8.61
C PRO A 428 -0.80 6.16 -7.82
N ASP A 429 0.01 5.98 -6.78
CA ASP A 429 0.62 7.04 -5.96
C ASP A 429 -0.37 8.02 -5.28
N GLY A 430 -1.63 7.63 -5.11
CA GLY A 430 -2.63 8.43 -4.41
C GLY A 430 -3.14 9.63 -5.21
N GLY A 431 -3.01 9.59 -6.54
CA GLY A 431 -3.65 10.56 -7.43
C GLY A 431 -5.16 10.60 -7.19
N ASN A 432 -5.71 11.81 -7.19
CA ASN A 432 -7.15 12.04 -7.05
C ASN A 432 -7.79 12.12 -8.43
N VAL A 433 -8.80 11.29 -8.67
CA VAL A 433 -9.55 11.27 -9.92
C VAL A 433 -11.02 11.59 -9.66
N ARG A 434 -11.61 12.37 -10.56
CA ARG A 434 -13.06 12.60 -10.59
C ARG A 434 -13.72 11.69 -11.60
N LEU A 435 -14.86 11.12 -11.23
CA LEU A 435 -15.80 10.48 -12.14
C LEU A 435 -17.10 11.30 -12.12
N LEU A 436 -17.43 11.93 -13.25
CA LEU A 436 -18.65 12.73 -13.41
C LEU A 436 -19.71 11.93 -14.17
N ALA A 437 -20.78 11.52 -13.50
CA ALA A 437 -21.93 10.85 -14.09
C ALA A 437 -23.02 11.86 -14.50
N GLN A 438 -23.53 11.74 -15.72
CA GLN A 438 -24.55 12.61 -16.31
C GLN A 438 -25.53 11.83 -17.20
N GLY A 439 -26.74 12.36 -17.41
CA GLY A 439 -27.73 11.73 -18.28
C GLY A 439 -28.18 10.37 -17.75
N SER A 440 -28.43 9.41 -18.63
CA SER A 440 -28.90 8.06 -18.25
C SER A 440 -27.80 7.15 -17.68
N THR A 441 -26.66 7.71 -17.26
CA THR A 441 -25.53 6.95 -16.73
C THR A 441 -25.95 6.05 -15.56
N SER A 442 -25.50 4.79 -15.61
CA SER A 442 -25.79 3.76 -14.60
C SER A 442 -24.56 2.89 -14.37
N LEU A 443 -24.09 2.87 -13.13
CA LEU A 443 -22.95 2.07 -12.68
C LEU A 443 -23.41 1.08 -11.62
N ALA A 444 -23.36 -0.21 -11.94
CA ALA A 444 -23.85 -1.23 -11.00
C ALA A 444 -22.92 -1.40 -9.78
N GLY A 445 -21.61 -1.18 -9.93
CA GLY A 445 -20.68 -1.14 -8.81
C GLY A 445 -19.41 -0.35 -9.10
N VAL A 446 -18.93 0.37 -8.10
CA VAL A 446 -17.68 1.13 -8.14
C VAL A 446 -16.80 0.72 -6.96
N SER A 447 -15.56 0.32 -7.24
CA SER A 447 -14.53 0.08 -6.24
C SER A 447 -13.53 1.23 -6.28
N MET A 448 -13.49 2.02 -5.22
CA MET A 448 -12.58 3.15 -5.05
C MET A 448 -11.33 2.69 -4.31
N GLU A 449 -10.33 2.18 -5.03
CA GLU A 449 -9.05 1.75 -4.43
C GLU A 449 -8.13 2.95 -4.16
N SER A 450 -8.34 4.07 -4.86
CA SER A 450 -7.64 5.35 -4.67
C SER A 450 -8.58 6.45 -4.18
N ASP A 451 -8.01 7.53 -3.64
CA ASP A 451 -8.80 8.71 -3.27
C ASP A 451 -9.45 9.30 -4.52
N GLY A 452 -10.63 9.90 -4.38
CA GLY A 452 -11.36 10.33 -5.55
C GLY A 452 -12.61 11.17 -5.27
N ILE A 453 -13.22 11.62 -6.36
CA ILE A 453 -14.49 12.34 -6.36
C ILE A 453 -15.48 11.55 -7.21
N LEU A 454 -16.64 11.23 -6.65
CA LEU A 454 -17.79 10.76 -7.39
C LEU A 454 -18.77 11.94 -7.49
N GLU A 455 -19.10 12.35 -8.72
CA GLU A 455 -19.97 13.50 -8.96
C GLU A 455 -21.18 13.11 -9.82
N GLU A 456 -22.40 13.44 -9.37
CA GLU A 456 -23.62 13.30 -10.16
C GLU A 456 -24.20 14.67 -10.51
N SER A 457 -24.29 14.96 -11.81
CA SER A 457 -24.80 16.25 -12.30
C SER A 457 -25.71 16.05 -13.51
N GLY A 458 -27.01 16.32 -13.31
CA GLY A 458 -28.02 16.09 -14.35
C GLY A 458 -28.22 14.60 -14.68
N THR A 459 -28.04 13.72 -13.69
CA THR A 459 -28.26 12.28 -13.84
C THR A 459 -29.76 11.95 -13.84
N SER A 460 -30.19 11.19 -14.83
CA SER A 460 -31.52 10.56 -14.92
C SER A 460 -31.48 9.04 -14.80
N GLY A 461 -30.29 8.43 -14.94
CA GLY A 461 -30.05 7.02 -14.65
C GLY A 461 -29.81 6.75 -13.16
N ASN A 462 -29.31 5.55 -12.85
CA ASN A 462 -29.05 5.15 -11.46
C ASN A 462 -27.78 5.77 -10.86
N GLY A 463 -26.91 6.38 -11.69
CA GLY A 463 -25.66 6.96 -11.22
C GLY A 463 -24.76 5.94 -10.52
N PHE A 464 -24.19 6.33 -9.37
CA PHE A 464 -23.35 5.50 -8.51
C PHE A 464 -24.17 4.83 -7.41
N VAL A 465 -24.39 3.51 -7.53
CA VAL A 465 -25.24 2.76 -6.59
C VAL A 465 -24.45 2.04 -5.50
N ASN A 466 -23.62 1.07 -5.88
CA ASN A 466 -22.80 0.30 -4.94
C ASN A 466 -21.38 0.86 -4.95
N VAL A 467 -20.91 1.38 -3.82
CA VAL A 467 -19.57 1.97 -3.70
C VAL A 467 -18.78 1.24 -2.62
N ALA A 468 -17.77 0.49 -3.04
CA ALA A 468 -16.80 -0.13 -2.15
C ALA A 468 -15.63 0.83 -1.97
N ILE A 469 -15.31 1.15 -0.71
CA ILE A 469 -14.22 2.05 -0.33
C ILE A 469 -13.43 1.34 0.77
N PRO A 470 -12.20 0.87 0.51
CA PRO A 470 -11.38 0.22 1.51
C PRO A 470 -10.88 1.22 2.58
N GLU A 471 -10.39 0.68 3.68
CA GLU A 471 -9.77 1.46 4.75
C GLU A 471 -8.64 2.37 4.24
N GLY A 472 -8.59 3.60 4.78
CA GLY A 472 -7.60 4.60 4.39
C GLY A 472 -7.90 5.31 3.07
N VAL A 473 -9.06 5.04 2.44
CA VAL A 473 -9.52 5.75 1.25
C VAL A 473 -10.55 6.81 1.57
N GLN A 474 -10.30 8.02 1.06
CA GLN A 474 -11.19 9.16 1.16
C GLN A 474 -11.86 9.42 -0.18
N VAL A 475 -13.19 9.40 -0.20
CA VAL A 475 -13.99 9.68 -1.39
C VAL A 475 -14.94 10.83 -1.11
N THR A 476 -14.95 11.83 -1.99
CA THR A 476 -15.89 12.94 -1.92
C THR A 476 -17.08 12.71 -2.84
N PHE A 477 -18.29 12.87 -2.33
CA PHE A 477 -19.54 12.66 -3.07
C PHE A 477 -20.17 14.01 -3.37
N ILE A 478 -20.22 14.41 -4.65
CA ILE A 478 -20.77 15.70 -5.08
C ILE A 478 -22.07 15.48 -5.87
N GLY A 479 -23.13 16.22 -5.52
CA GLY A 479 -24.41 16.13 -6.22
C GLY A 479 -25.48 15.36 -5.46
N ALA A 480 -26.49 14.85 -6.17
CA ALA A 480 -27.68 14.23 -5.58
C ALA A 480 -27.76 12.73 -5.91
N PHE A 481 -27.47 11.90 -4.92
CA PHE A 481 -27.46 10.45 -5.04
C PHE A 481 -28.78 9.85 -4.55
N ALA A 482 -29.44 9.04 -5.36
CA ALA A 482 -30.67 8.35 -4.94
C ALA A 482 -30.39 7.27 -3.89
N GLN A 483 -29.35 6.47 -4.10
CA GLN A 483 -28.96 5.40 -3.20
C GLN A 483 -27.45 5.19 -3.25
N VAL A 484 -26.82 5.01 -2.09
CA VAL A 484 -25.41 4.61 -1.96
C VAL A 484 -25.32 3.44 -1.00
N ASN A 485 -24.71 2.34 -1.43
CA ASN A 485 -24.40 1.19 -0.58
C ASN A 485 -22.89 1.16 -0.31
N VAL A 486 -22.50 1.25 0.97
CA VAL A 486 -21.10 1.18 1.42
C VAL A 486 -20.77 -0.25 1.81
N GLU A 487 -19.95 -0.92 1.01
CA GLU A 487 -19.75 -2.38 1.09
C GLU A 487 -18.43 -2.83 1.74
N ALA A 488 -17.45 -1.93 1.94
CA ALA A 488 -16.14 -2.26 2.48
C ALA A 488 -15.81 -1.44 3.75
N SER A 489 -15.16 -2.09 4.72
CA SER A 489 -14.89 -1.50 6.04
C SER A 489 -13.75 -0.49 5.97
N GLY A 490 -13.90 0.61 6.72
CA GLY A 490 -12.93 1.71 6.80
C GLY A 490 -13.17 2.82 5.79
N ALA A 491 -14.31 2.84 5.10
CA ALA A 491 -14.66 3.88 4.13
C ALA A 491 -14.68 5.27 4.77
N SER A 492 -13.93 6.23 4.22
CA SER A 492 -14.05 7.65 4.58
C SER A 492 -14.76 8.40 3.46
N ILE A 493 -15.95 8.92 3.75
CA ILE A 493 -16.80 9.60 2.79
C ILE A 493 -16.98 11.05 3.24
N ASN A 494 -16.59 12.00 2.39
CA ASN A 494 -16.88 13.41 2.59
C ASN A 494 -18.08 13.82 1.73
N LEU A 495 -19.12 14.34 2.36
CA LEU A 495 -20.32 14.84 1.71
C LEU A 495 -20.38 16.38 1.88
N PRO A 496 -19.83 17.17 0.94
CA PRO A 496 -19.76 18.63 1.05
C PRO A 496 -21.14 19.30 0.94
N THR A 497 -21.19 20.58 1.33
CA THR A 497 -22.40 21.42 1.20
C THR A 497 -22.99 21.36 -0.20
N GLY A 498 -24.32 21.22 -0.28
CA GLY A 498 -25.06 21.12 -1.55
C GLY A 498 -25.18 19.68 -2.08
N SER A 499 -24.46 18.72 -1.50
CA SER A 499 -24.60 17.31 -1.85
C SER A 499 -25.67 16.64 -1.00
N SER A 500 -26.32 15.61 -1.56
CA SER A 500 -27.36 14.85 -0.86
C SER A 500 -27.35 13.37 -1.20
N ILE A 501 -27.67 12.53 -0.22
CA ILE A 501 -27.91 11.09 -0.39
C ILE A 501 -29.33 10.81 0.11
N THR A 502 -30.20 10.30 -0.76
CA THR A 502 -31.58 9.96 -0.35
C THR A 502 -31.59 8.71 0.53
N THR A 503 -30.91 7.64 0.12
CA THR A 503 -30.78 6.41 0.92
C THR A 503 -29.31 5.99 1.04
N LEU A 504 -28.75 6.07 2.25
CA LEU A 504 -27.44 5.52 2.57
C LEU A 504 -27.61 4.14 3.21
N ASN A 505 -27.01 3.10 2.65
CA ASN A 505 -26.90 1.79 3.29
C ASN A 505 -25.44 1.54 3.70
N ALA A 506 -25.15 1.67 4.99
CA ALA A 506 -23.84 1.38 5.55
C ALA A 506 -23.74 -0.10 5.91
N ASN A 507 -23.35 -0.93 4.93
CA ASN A 507 -23.16 -2.37 5.12
C ASN A 507 -21.79 -2.70 5.73
N ALA A 508 -20.86 -1.74 5.73
CA ALA A 508 -19.53 -1.85 6.31
C ALA A 508 -19.15 -0.61 7.15
N ALA A 509 -18.19 -0.79 8.07
CA ALA A 509 -17.75 0.26 8.98
C ALA A 509 -17.27 1.47 8.17
N SER A 510 -17.72 2.67 8.51
CA SER A 510 -17.55 3.83 7.65
C SER A 510 -17.66 5.13 8.43
N ASN A 511 -16.92 6.15 7.98
CA ASN A 511 -17.00 7.49 8.50
C ASN A 511 -17.55 8.42 7.42
N ILE A 512 -18.73 8.97 7.64
CA ILE A 512 -19.41 9.88 6.73
C ILE A 512 -19.40 11.28 7.36
N THR A 513 -18.66 12.19 6.75
CA THR A 513 -18.42 13.56 7.22
C THR A 513 -18.99 14.61 6.25
N GLY A 514 -18.97 15.87 6.65
CA GLY A 514 -19.32 17.01 5.82
C GLY A 514 -20.72 17.57 6.06
N GLN A 515 -21.07 18.59 5.27
CA GLN A 515 -22.26 19.43 5.47
C GLN A 515 -23.45 19.07 4.56
N GLY A 516 -23.31 18.06 3.71
CA GLY A 516 -24.38 17.57 2.86
C GLY A 516 -25.49 16.87 3.65
N GLN A 517 -26.59 16.58 2.95
CA GLN A 517 -27.81 16.05 3.57
C GLN A 517 -27.95 14.55 3.30
N ILE A 518 -28.30 13.78 4.33
CA ILE A 518 -28.73 12.39 4.17
C ILE A 518 -30.21 12.32 4.54
N THR A 519 -31.06 11.77 3.70
CA THR A 519 -32.49 11.66 4.01
C THR A 519 -32.76 10.45 4.90
N ALA A 520 -32.36 9.26 4.44
CA ALA A 520 -32.47 8.02 5.17
C ALA A 520 -31.10 7.32 5.27
N ALA A 521 -30.75 6.84 6.46
CA ALA A 521 -29.57 5.99 6.68
C ALA A 521 -29.96 4.64 7.29
N ASN A 522 -29.48 3.55 6.70
CA ASN A 522 -29.63 2.18 7.17
C ASN A 522 -28.25 1.63 7.55
N VAL A 523 -28.00 1.48 8.85
CA VAL A 523 -26.75 0.96 9.40
C VAL A 523 -26.90 -0.53 9.67
N LYS A 524 -26.05 -1.35 9.04
CA LYS A 524 -26.08 -2.81 9.13
C LYS A 524 -24.81 -3.42 9.73
N THR A 525 -23.88 -2.60 10.20
CA THR A 525 -22.67 -3.03 10.92
C THR A 525 -22.28 -2.01 11.98
N ASP A 526 -21.44 -2.42 12.94
CA ASP A 526 -20.84 -1.51 13.92
C ASP A 526 -19.74 -0.62 13.29
N GLY A 527 -19.34 0.42 14.01
CA GLY A 527 -18.25 1.30 13.59
C GLY A 527 -18.65 2.29 12.50
N VAL A 528 -19.96 2.52 12.30
CA VAL A 528 -20.48 3.55 11.40
C VAL A 528 -20.61 4.88 12.14
N THR A 529 -20.05 5.92 11.56
CA THR A 529 -20.16 7.31 12.05
C THR A 529 -20.75 8.18 10.94
N ILE A 530 -21.78 8.94 11.27
CA ILE A 530 -22.44 9.91 10.40
C ILE A 530 -22.44 11.25 11.12
N GLU A 531 -21.67 12.21 10.61
CA GLU A 531 -21.47 13.51 11.26
C GLU A 531 -22.78 14.30 11.38
N ARG A 532 -23.65 14.25 10.36
CA ARG A 532 -24.95 14.93 10.37
C ARG A 532 -26.11 13.96 10.49
N THR A 533 -27.04 14.26 11.39
CA THR A 533 -28.26 13.46 11.56
C THR A 533 -29.05 13.41 10.25
N PRO A 534 -29.40 12.22 9.74
CA PRO A 534 -30.32 12.08 8.62
C PRO A 534 -31.66 12.78 8.88
N THR A 535 -32.24 13.39 7.84
CA THR A 535 -33.40 14.29 7.99
C THR A 535 -34.74 13.57 8.16
N ASN A 536 -34.85 12.30 7.75
CA ASN A 536 -36.09 11.52 7.85
C ASN A 536 -35.92 10.32 8.79
N THR A 537 -35.09 9.34 8.43
CA THR A 537 -34.97 8.08 9.19
C THR A 537 -33.51 7.67 9.38
N THR A 538 -33.19 7.23 10.59
CA THR A 538 -31.95 6.48 10.89
C THR A 538 -32.34 5.13 11.44
N THR A 539 -32.07 4.07 10.70
CA THR A 539 -32.32 2.69 11.12
C THR A 539 -30.99 2.03 11.43
N VAL A 540 -30.79 1.59 12.68
CA VAL A 540 -29.64 0.79 13.08
C VAL A 540 -30.12 -0.65 13.30
N ALA A 541 -29.50 -1.61 12.62
CA ALA A 541 -29.90 -3.01 12.76
C ALA A 541 -29.69 -3.50 14.20
N SER A 542 -30.52 -4.47 14.61
CA SER A 542 -30.61 -4.85 16.00
C SER A 542 -29.29 -5.37 16.58
N GLY A 543 -28.96 -4.94 17.79
CA GLY A 543 -27.73 -5.32 18.48
C GLY A 543 -26.49 -4.54 18.03
N LEU A 544 -26.63 -3.62 17.07
CA LEU A 544 -25.54 -2.78 16.58
C LEU A 544 -25.63 -1.36 17.11
N THR A 545 -24.53 -0.63 16.95
CA THR A 545 -24.39 0.76 17.34
C THR A 545 -23.81 1.63 16.22
N ALA A 546 -24.24 2.88 16.16
CA ALA A 546 -23.73 3.88 15.22
C ALA A 546 -23.63 5.25 15.90
N MET A 547 -22.63 6.04 15.56
CA MET A 547 -22.56 7.45 15.96
C MET A 547 -23.25 8.30 14.90
N VAL A 548 -24.34 8.99 15.23
CA VAL A 548 -25.11 9.80 14.29
C VAL A 548 -25.37 11.18 14.88
N GLY A 549 -24.92 12.24 14.20
CA GLY A 549 -25.07 13.61 14.73
C GLY A 549 -24.34 13.82 16.05
N GLY A 550 -23.23 13.13 16.27
CA GLY A 550 -22.51 13.13 17.55
C GLY A 550 -23.20 12.35 18.68
N THR A 551 -24.27 11.61 18.40
CA THR A 551 -25.02 10.82 19.40
C THR A 551 -24.91 9.32 19.09
N LEU A 552 -24.69 8.49 20.11
CA LEU A 552 -24.73 7.03 19.96
C LEU A 552 -26.17 6.54 19.77
N VAL A 553 -26.45 5.89 18.64
CA VAL A 553 -27.73 5.28 18.29
C VAL A 553 -27.58 3.77 18.33
N THR A 554 -28.43 3.08 19.10
CA THR A 554 -28.44 1.62 19.24
C THR A 554 -29.63 1.01 18.52
N GLY A 555 -29.40 -0.03 17.70
CA GLY A 555 -30.49 -0.81 17.12
C GLY A 555 -31.18 -1.65 18.20
N THR A 556 -32.47 -1.41 18.42
CA THR A 556 -33.25 -2.20 19.38
C THR A 556 -33.94 -3.37 18.69
N ASN A 557 -33.99 -4.52 19.36
CA ASN A 557 -34.83 -5.66 18.96
C ASN A 557 -36.29 -5.23 19.08
N ASN A 558 -36.90 -4.72 18.01
CA ASN A 558 -38.33 -4.48 18.04
C ASN A 558 -39.08 -5.76 17.65
N SER A 559 -39.14 -6.71 18.59
CA SER A 559 -40.34 -7.52 18.77
C SER A 559 -41.28 -6.75 19.69
N THR A 560 -42.22 -6.01 19.13
CA THR A 560 -43.42 -5.59 19.87
C THR A 560 -44.66 -6.13 19.18
N PRO A 561 -45.58 -6.77 19.90
CA PRO A 561 -46.98 -6.54 19.70
C PRO A 561 -47.41 -5.31 20.52
N SER A 562 -48.01 -4.33 19.82
CA SER A 562 -49.16 -3.51 20.22
C SER A 562 -49.36 -3.15 21.70
N GLY A 563 -49.48 -1.85 21.99
CA GLY A 563 -50.22 -1.39 23.18
C GLY A 563 -50.04 0.07 23.57
N GLY A 564 -50.88 0.94 23.01
CA GLY A 564 -51.54 2.11 23.64
C GLY A 564 -50.81 3.05 24.62
N GLY A 565 -50.81 4.34 24.25
CA GLY A 565 -51.41 5.41 25.08
C GLY A 565 -50.56 6.07 26.19
N GLY A 566 -50.15 7.32 25.92
CA GLY A 566 -50.28 8.49 26.81
C GLY A 566 -49.58 8.51 28.19
N GLY A 567 -48.74 9.52 28.41
CA GLY A 567 -48.40 9.98 29.76
C GLY A 567 -47.05 10.70 29.84
N GLY A 568 -47.08 12.02 30.03
CA GLY A 568 -45.89 12.81 30.32
C GLY A 568 -45.28 12.50 31.68
N GLY A 569 -43.97 12.72 31.80
CA GLY A 569 -43.24 12.66 33.06
C GLY A 569 -41.82 13.16 32.85
N GLY A 570 -41.55 14.39 33.29
CA GLY A 570 -40.19 14.91 33.40
C GLY A 570 -39.40 14.10 34.41
N GLY A 571 -38.30 13.50 33.94
CA GLY A 571 -37.26 12.93 34.78
C GLY A 571 -35.94 13.57 34.37
N GLY A 572 -35.42 14.46 35.21
CA GLY A 572 -34.07 14.98 35.04
C GLY A 572 -33.08 13.83 35.13
N SER A 573 -32.44 13.50 34.01
CA SER A 573 -31.30 12.58 33.99
C SER A 573 -30.14 13.29 34.69
N SER A 574 -29.79 12.88 35.90
CA SER A 574 -28.55 13.30 36.55
C SER A 574 -27.36 12.80 35.71
N GLN A 575 -26.78 13.69 34.91
CA GLN A 575 -25.59 13.38 34.12
C GLN A 575 -24.38 13.10 35.05
N ILE A 576 -23.58 12.11 34.69
CA ILE A 576 -22.36 11.71 35.40
C ILE A 576 -21.24 12.68 35.00
N SER A 577 -20.68 13.42 35.94
CA SER A 577 -19.63 14.40 35.61
C SER A 577 -18.31 13.72 35.22
N VAL A 578 -17.66 14.22 34.17
CA VAL A 578 -16.27 13.91 33.84
C VAL A 578 -15.38 14.69 34.80
N THR A 579 -14.58 14.00 35.61
CA THR A 579 -13.84 14.61 36.72
C THR A 579 -12.34 14.75 36.47
N ALA A 580 -11.77 14.00 35.53
CA ALA A 580 -10.36 14.13 35.17
C ALA A 580 -10.06 13.68 33.73
N ILE A 581 -8.96 14.19 33.18
CA ILE A 581 -8.29 13.72 31.97
C ILE A 581 -6.79 13.59 32.26
N GLY A 582 -6.19 12.47 31.85
CA GLY A 582 -4.75 12.21 32.02
C GLY A 582 -3.87 13.08 31.12
N SER A 583 -2.56 12.93 31.26
CA SER A 583 -1.59 13.60 30.37
C SER A 583 -1.74 13.16 28.93
N ILE A 584 -1.48 14.09 27.99
CA ILE A 584 -1.36 13.78 26.57
C ILE A 584 -0.20 12.79 26.36
N THR A 585 -0.41 11.76 25.56
CA THR A 585 0.63 10.79 25.18
C THR A 585 1.09 11.04 23.75
N GLY A 586 2.39 10.85 23.49
CA GLY A 586 3.03 11.19 22.21
C GLY A 586 4.10 12.27 22.41
N THR A 587 5.03 12.38 21.48
CA THR A 587 6.08 13.41 21.50
C THR A 587 5.54 14.68 20.84
N ALA A 588 5.62 15.83 21.50
CA ALA A 588 5.22 17.12 20.93
C ALA A 588 6.20 17.53 19.83
N GLN A 589 5.95 17.03 18.62
CA GLN A 589 6.83 17.20 17.48
C GLN A 589 6.00 17.22 16.19
N VAL A 590 6.41 18.05 15.24
CA VAL A 590 5.72 18.18 13.95
C VAL A 590 5.65 16.84 13.22
N GLY A 591 4.44 16.41 12.89
CA GLY A 591 4.17 15.14 12.22
C GLY A 591 4.09 13.91 13.14
N VAL A 592 4.20 14.08 14.46
CA VAL A 592 4.04 13.00 15.45
C VAL A 592 2.68 13.12 16.13
N GLU A 593 1.89 12.04 16.07
CA GLU A 593 0.54 12.04 16.64
C GLU A 593 0.56 12.14 18.18
N LEU A 594 -0.20 13.09 18.70
CA LEU A 594 -0.56 13.23 20.10
C LEU A 594 -1.92 12.58 20.34
N THR A 595 -2.09 11.92 21.48
CA THR A 595 -3.35 11.28 21.90
C THR A 595 -3.79 11.86 23.25
N ALA A 596 -5.08 12.19 23.36
CA ALA A 596 -5.70 12.69 24.58
C ALA A 596 -5.59 11.68 25.73
N GLY A 597 -5.38 12.16 26.95
CA GLY A 597 -5.20 11.30 28.11
C GLY A 597 -6.46 10.54 28.53
N ALA A 598 -6.28 9.50 29.35
CA ALA A 598 -7.39 8.69 29.87
C ALA A 598 -8.36 9.51 30.73
N LEU A 599 -9.67 9.26 30.59
CA LEU A 599 -10.72 9.99 31.30
C LEU A 599 -11.08 9.33 32.63
N THR A 600 -11.65 10.11 33.55
CA THR A 600 -12.31 9.61 34.76
C THR A 600 -13.76 10.12 34.81
N PRO A 601 -14.77 9.24 34.82
CA PRO A 601 -14.67 7.77 34.68
C PRO A 601 -14.13 7.34 33.30
N SER A 602 -13.48 6.18 33.21
CA SER A 602 -12.87 5.70 31.95
C SER A 602 -13.88 5.39 30.84
N ALA A 603 -15.15 5.18 31.21
CA ALA A 603 -16.27 5.00 30.28
C ALA A 603 -16.91 6.33 29.82
N ALA A 604 -16.36 7.49 30.22
CA ALA A 604 -16.91 8.79 29.87
C ALA A 604 -16.91 9.04 28.35
N THR A 605 -18.04 9.47 27.82
CA THR A 605 -18.18 9.86 26.41
C THR A 605 -17.88 11.35 26.25
N VAL A 606 -16.76 11.60 25.57
CA VAL A 606 -16.07 12.85 25.21
C VAL A 606 -16.41 13.60 23.92
N GLY A 607 -16.58 14.92 23.93
CA GLY A 607 -16.17 15.78 22.80
C GLY A 607 -14.78 16.35 23.06
N TYR A 608 -13.89 16.36 22.06
CA TYR A 608 -12.54 16.92 22.21
C TYR A 608 -12.42 18.27 21.49
N GLN A 609 -11.55 19.14 21.99
CA GLN A 609 -11.05 20.33 21.29
C GLN A 609 -9.59 20.53 21.68
N TRP A 610 -8.69 20.45 20.71
CA TRP A 610 -7.28 20.76 20.91
C TRP A 610 -7.06 22.26 20.86
N THR A 611 -6.18 22.74 21.73
CA THR A 611 -5.94 24.16 21.95
C THR A 611 -4.44 24.42 22.01
N ILE A 612 -4.02 25.62 21.62
CA ILE A 612 -2.61 25.99 21.47
C ILE A 612 -2.30 27.33 22.14
N CYS A 613 -1.09 27.49 22.66
CA CYS A 613 -0.63 28.75 23.26
C CYS A 613 0.88 28.95 23.06
N ASP A 614 1.31 30.20 22.91
CA ASP A 614 2.73 30.57 22.79
C ASP A 614 3.53 30.40 24.11
N THR A 615 2.83 30.31 25.25
CA THR A 615 3.46 30.11 26.57
C THR A 615 2.74 29.02 27.35
N ILE A 616 3.47 28.28 28.19
CA ILE A 616 2.92 27.12 28.91
C ILE A 616 1.71 27.48 29.80
N ASP A 617 1.74 28.67 30.41
CA ASP A 617 0.72 29.21 31.33
C ASP A 617 -0.15 30.32 30.70
N GLY A 618 -0.10 30.51 29.38
CA GLY A 618 -0.87 31.54 28.69
C GLY A 618 -2.32 31.15 28.42
N THR A 619 -3.03 32.03 27.71
CA THR A 619 -4.40 31.77 27.23
C THR A 619 -4.36 30.89 25.99
N TYR A 620 -4.93 29.69 26.07
CA TYR A 620 -4.99 28.75 24.96
C TYR A 620 -6.15 29.08 24.02
N THR A 621 -5.92 29.00 22.72
CA THR A 621 -6.92 29.19 21.66
C THR A 621 -7.20 27.89 20.93
N ASP A 622 -8.40 27.75 20.39
CA ASP A 622 -8.80 26.54 19.66
C ASP A 622 -7.98 26.36 18.38
N ILE A 623 -7.46 25.16 18.20
CA ILE A 623 -6.91 24.72 16.92
C ILE A 623 -8.10 24.31 16.04
N SER A 624 -8.35 25.08 14.98
CA SER A 624 -9.49 24.88 14.09
C SER A 624 -9.54 23.45 13.54
N GLY A 625 -10.68 22.77 13.72
CA GLY A 625 -10.94 21.41 13.22
C GLY A 625 -10.31 20.28 14.04
N ALA A 626 -9.53 20.57 15.07
CA ALA A 626 -8.90 19.55 15.91
C ALA A 626 -9.85 19.12 17.05
N THR A 627 -10.86 18.31 16.73
CA THR A 627 -11.96 17.95 17.65
C THR A 627 -12.07 16.47 17.99
N VAL A 628 -11.10 15.65 17.58
CA VAL A 628 -11.02 14.21 17.85
C VAL A 628 -10.00 13.89 18.94
N SER A 629 -9.95 12.66 19.45
CA SER A 629 -9.06 12.27 20.55
C SER A 629 -7.56 12.29 20.22
N LYS A 630 -7.20 12.63 18.99
CA LYS A 630 -5.83 12.65 18.46
C LYS A 630 -5.56 13.95 17.71
N TYR A 631 -4.31 14.40 17.72
CA TYR A 631 -3.87 15.58 16.99
C TYR A 631 -2.42 15.43 16.56
N THR A 632 -2.11 15.79 15.32
CA THR A 632 -0.74 15.76 14.79
C THR A 632 -0.27 17.20 14.60
N PRO A 633 0.71 17.69 15.39
CA PRO A 633 1.23 19.04 15.25
C PRO A 633 1.80 19.29 13.85
N VAL A 634 1.57 20.50 13.35
CA VAL A 634 2.03 21.01 12.06
C VAL A 634 3.11 22.08 12.25
N GLY A 635 3.73 22.53 11.16
CA GLY A 635 4.82 23.52 11.23
C GLY A 635 4.44 24.85 11.91
N GLY A 636 3.14 25.21 11.91
CA GLY A 636 2.64 26.41 12.60
C GLY A 636 2.54 26.28 14.13
N ASP A 637 2.75 25.07 14.67
CA ASP A 637 2.66 24.79 16.10
C ASP A 637 4.02 24.76 16.80
N VAL A 638 5.10 24.83 16.04
CA VAL A 638 6.48 24.84 16.56
C VAL A 638 6.66 25.94 17.60
N ASP A 639 7.38 25.62 18.67
CA ASP A 639 7.63 26.46 19.84
C ASP A 639 6.38 26.80 20.69
N LYS A 640 5.22 26.21 20.38
CA LYS A 640 3.98 26.39 21.14
C LYS A 640 3.66 25.17 21.99
N PHE A 641 2.75 25.36 22.93
CA PHE A 641 2.28 24.37 23.89
C PHE A 641 0.86 23.94 23.54
N ILE A 642 0.55 22.66 23.67
CA ILE A 642 -0.75 22.10 23.30
C ILE A 642 -1.46 21.53 24.52
N LYS A 643 -2.77 21.79 24.61
CA LYS A 643 -3.69 21.16 25.57
C LYS A 643 -4.87 20.56 24.82
N VAL A 644 -5.56 19.61 25.44
CA VAL A 644 -6.85 19.11 24.95
C VAL A 644 -7.92 19.31 26.00
N VAL A 645 -9.05 19.86 25.56
CA VAL A 645 -10.27 20.03 26.35
C VAL A 645 -11.20 18.87 26.01
N ALA A 646 -11.73 18.23 27.04
CA ALA A 646 -12.67 17.11 26.96
C ALA A 646 -13.99 17.51 27.63
N THR A 647 -15.09 17.54 26.87
CA THR A 647 -16.42 17.93 27.37
C THR A 647 -17.36 16.73 27.33
N GLY A 648 -18.01 16.41 28.46
CA GLY A 648 -18.98 15.32 28.58
C GLY A 648 -20.14 15.44 27.60
N ILE A 649 -20.48 14.34 26.94
CA ILE A 649 -21.59 14.22 25.99
C ILE A 649 -22.58 13.15 26.48
N GLY A 650 -23.87 13.38 26.21
CA GLY A 650 -24.94 12.40 26.49
C GLY A 650 -25.19 12.22 27.98
N SER A 651 -24.92 11.02 28.50
CA SER A 651 -25.07 10.71 29.94
C SER A 651 -23.98 11.34 30.80
N TYR A 652 -22.94 11.91 30.19
CA TYR A 652 -21.85 12.58 30.88
C TYR A 652 -21.94 14.11 30.74
N SER A 653 -21.47 14.84 31.74
CA SER A 653 -21.43 16.31 31.75
C SER A 653 -20.10 16.86 32.28
N GLY A 654 -19.89 18.17 32.20
CA GLY A 654 -18.67 18.83 32.67
C GLY A 654 -17.54 18.85 31.64
N THR A 655 -16.52 19.64 31.92
CA THR A 655 -15.38 19.85 31.04
C THR A 655 -14.10 19.71 31.85
N VAL A 656 -13.15 18.95 31.31
CA VAL A 656 -11.82 18.74 31.88
C VAL A 656 -10.76 19.07 30.84
N THR A 657 -9.63 19.63 31.26
CA THR A 657 -8.55 20.03 30.36
C THR A 657 -7.25 19.35 30.77
N SER A 658 -6.49 18.85 29.81
CA SER A 658 -5.21 18.21 30.06
C SER A 658 -4.16 19.20 30.57
N VAL A 659 -3.09 18.67 31.17
CA VAL A 659 -1.82 19.41 31.28
C VAL A 659 -1.28 19.74 29.89
N ALA A 660 -0.48 20.80 29.79
CA ALA A 660 0.20 21.18 28.55
C ALA A 660 1.26 20.13 28.16
N THR A 661 1.49 19.97 26.87
CA THR A 661 2.69 19.28 26.35
C THR A 661 3.97 20.07 26.67
N SER A 662 5.15 19.51 26.37
CA SER A 662 6.33 20.34 26.10
C SER A 662 6.12 21.21 24.85
N ALA A 663 6.98 22.20 24.64
CA ALA A 663 6.97 22.97 23.39
C ALA A 663 7.14 22.03 22.19
N VAL A 664 6.38 22.27 21.12
CA VAL A 664 6.43 21.43 19.91
C VAL A 664 7.76 21.65 19.17
N GLU A 665 8.47 20.57 18.90
CA GLU A 665 9.73 20.60 18.15
C GLU A 665 9.55 20.26 16.65
N LEU A 666 10.48 20.70 15.81
CA LEU A 666 10.61 20.21 14.43
C LEU A 666 11.09 18.76 14.40
N ASN A 667 10.62 17.98 13.42
CA ASN A 667 11.14 16.62 13.23
C ASN A 667 12.57 16.58 12.69
N ASP A 668 13.31 15.52 13.00
CA ASP A 668 14.73 15.36 12.63
C ASP A 668 15.00 15.55 11.13
N THR A 669 14.05 15.16 10.28
CA THR A 669 14.14 15.35 8.82
C THR A 669 14.03 16.82 8.41
N ALA A 670 13.19 17.61 9.09
CA ALA A 670 13.03 19.05 8.89
C ALA A 670 14.17 19.86 9.53
N LYS A 671 14.73 19.38 10.66
CA LYS A 671 15.93 19.93 11.30
C LYS A 671 17.13 19.86 10.34
N VAL A 672 17.32 18.69 9.69
CA VAL A 672 18.36 18.49 8.66
C VAL A 672 18.12 19.37 7.42
N ALA A 673 16.86 19.63 7.05
CA ALA A 673 16.54 20.53 5.94
C ALA A 673 16.81 22.01 6.28
N ALA A 674 16.44 22.46 7.48
CA ALA A 674 16.72 23.81 7.95
C ALA A 674 18.23 24.07 8.12
N ASP A 675 18.98 23.11 8.68
CA ASP A 675 20.43 23.18 8.80
C ASP A 675 21.11 23.18 7.43
N LYS A 676 20.60 22.41 6.46
CA LYS A 676 21.10 22.45 5.07
C LYS A 676 20.88 23.80 4.43
N THR A 677 19.71 24.42 4.59
CA THR A 677 19.43 25.75 4.04
C THR A 677 20.35 26.81 4.65
N ALA A 678 20.57 26.76 5.96
CA ALA A 678 21.51 27.65 6.65
C ALA A 678 22.97 27.46 6.20
N LEU A 679 23.40 26.21 5.97
CA LEU A 679 24.73 25.88 5.41
C LEU A 679 24.89 26.35 3.96
N VAL A 680 23.85 26.24 3.14
CA VAL A 680 23.85 26.71 1.75
C VAL A 680 23.93 28.24 1.69
N ASP A 681 23.17 28.95 2.52
CA ASP A 681 23.20 30.42 2.59
C ASP A 681 24.55 30.94 3.09
N ALA A 682 25.18 30.26 4.06
CA ALA A 682 26.52 30.60 4.53
C ALA A 682 27.58 30.40 3.42
N ASN A 683 27.50 29.30 2.67
CA ASN A 683 28.40 29.02 1.56
C ASN A 683 28.21 29.98 0.38
N LEU A 684 26.97 30.37 0.08
CA LEU A 684 26.68 31.36 -0.97
C LEU A 684 27.19 32.76 -0.59
N LYS A 685 27.07 33.18 0.68
CA LYS A 685 27.66 34.43 1.15
C LYS A 685 29.18 34.42 1.09
N GLY A 686 29.82 33.30 1.47
CA GLY A 686 31.27 33.12 1.35
C GLY A 686 31.74 33.19 -0.11
N ALA A 687 31.08 32.46 -1.01
CA ALA A 687 31.40 32.45 -2.44
C ALA A 687 31.23 33.84 -3.09
N ASN A 688 30.22 34.62 -2.69
CA ASN A 688 30.03 35.98 -3.20
C ASN A 688 31.12 36.95 -2.71
N ALA A 689 31.61 36.77 -1.48
CA ALA A 689 32.74 37.55 -0.97
C ALA A 689 34.05 37.22 -1.71
N ASP A 690 34.28 35.95 -2.04
CA ASP A 690 35.45 35.54 -2.83
C ASP A 690 35.37 36.05 -4.29
N LEU A 691 34.19 36.01 -4.93
CA LEU A 691 33.99 36.60 -6.26
C LEU A 691 34.20 38.12 -6.29
N SER A 692 33.77 38.82 -5.23
CA SER A 692 34.03 40.26 -5.04
C SER A 692 35.53 40.55 -4.92
N ASN A 693 36.29 39.70 -4.23
CA ASN A 693 37.73 39.87 -4.07
C ASN A 693 38.50 39.59 -5.38
N ILE A 694 38.06 38.59 -6.15
CA ILE A 694 38.65 38.25 -7.46
C ILE A 694 38.38 39.34 -8.50
N THR A 695 37.17 39.89 -8.53
CA THR A 695 36.84 40.99 -9.45
C THR A 695 37.61 42.27 -9.10
N GLY A 696 37.84 42.56 -7.81
CA GLY A 696 38.72 43.65 -7.38
C GLY A 696 40.19 43.46 -7.80
N ALA A 697 40.71 42.23 -7.71
CA ALA A 697 42.08 41.92 -8.10
C ALA A 697 42.34 42.02 -9.61
N LEU A 698 41.33 41.74 -10.44
CA LEU A 698 41.43 41.81 -11.91
C LEU A 698 41.32 43.24 -12.47
N THR A 699 40.90 44.21 -11.66
CA THR A 699 40.82 45.64 -12.06
C THR A 699 42.07 46.46 -11.77
N ASN A 700 43.10 45.88 -11.13
CA ASN A 700 44.36 46.58 -10.90
C ASN A 700 45.25 46.54 -12.16
N PRO A 701 45.68 47.69 -12.69
CA PRO A 701 46.60 47.72 -13.83
C PRO A 701 47.97 47.16 -13.45
N LEU A 702 48.53 46.31 -14.31
CA LEU A 702 49.87 45.73 -14.17
C LEU A 702 50.95 46.82 -14.01
N PRO A 703 51.91 46.68 -13.08
CA PRO A 703 52.98 47.66 -12.91
C PRO A 703 53.92 47.65 -14.12
N ALA A 704 54.28 48.84 -14.59
CA ALA A 704 55.20 49.06 -15.70
C ALA A 704 56.60 48.52 -15.40
N THR A 705 57.20 47.92 -16.43
CA THR A 705 58.59 47.45 -16.49
C THR A 705 59.59 48.59 -16.22
N GLY A 706 60.54 48.36 -15.30
CA GLY A 706 61.68 49.23 -15.06
C GLY A 706 62.95 48.44 -14.73
N SER A 707 63.92 48.53 -15.64
CA SER A 707 65.38 48.31 -15.58
C SER A 707 66.00 48.43 -14.18
N VAL A 708 66.99 47.65 -13.73
CA VAL A 708 68.26 47.17 -14.30
C VAL A 708 68.66 45.87 -13.62
#